data_AF-A0A937PSJ4-F1
#
_entry.id   AF-A0A937PSJ4-F1
#
_cell.length_a   1.000
_cell.length_b   1.000
_cell.length_c   1.000
_cell.angle_alpha   90.00
_cell.angle_beta   90.00
_cell.angle_gamma   90.00
#
_symmetry.space_group_name_H-M   'P 1'
#
loop_
_entity.id
_entity.type
_entity.pdbx_description
1 polymer ?
#
loop_
_entity_poly.entity_id
_entity_poly.type
_entity_poly.pdbx_seq_one_letter_code
_entity_poly.pdbx_strand_id
1 'polypeptide(L)'
;MNHRKTIHLAILACILLAVTSCTQLNPTDTAGQSEPADSADLKAIFADPPRQYATAPLWTWNDMLTEAQIRSTMRDLASQKVMQVFVHPRPGLMTPYLSNDWFRLWKVALDEAEKLDMNVWIYDENSYPSGFAGGLVPEAMPESRGKGLHFAEAKQPPKLTKDILAVYSLADNAFENVTEKLKSGQTLPEARYLVASIRLAPTGGWFGGKYYVDLLKPGVTEKFIEITMEAYRREVGEHFGKRLPGWFTDEPHLTPAGGLHWSDTLRRDFRKRWGYDLLEHLPSLTRPLGDWKRIRHNYYQLLLELFIDRWARPCYEYCEKYNLEFTGHYWEHGWPGAGHGGDNMAMYAWHQRPAIDTLMNQYNEGTNAQFGNVRAVLELSSVANQLGRKRTLCEAYGAGGWDLRFEDMKRIGDWLYVLGVNTLDEHLSYVTIRGARKRDHPQSFSYHEPWWQDYHIMATYFTRLSAALSSGEQINTILLIEPTTTTWMYQTDGNHLNNIGNQFQKLLTDMAKAQIEFDLGCEDIIERNGSVRGKSFIIGQRAYTTVILPPLTENLNAKTMDLLEAYAKAGGKILCCGRPPALIEGRPSDRGQAASKNPSWQRMDRVPLIRTLLTNSTDPFSIRINRGQTGILFHHRRKLKDGDLLFLTNTSIDAPMTGSIEAAAKSIQQWNLETAKISPYQFATNNAGIKADFNLPPCGSLLLFLSNRPGNSAAKETPKTTMIPAITKPSIKRIAPNVLTLDYVDITAGGETKKDIYFYQANRFAFQKNGMDRNPWDSAVQLRDQLITKKFPPESGFEAAYKFKIEGKVPKPLHIVIERTDLYEITCNGKKVSAKKGDWWLDKAFGKVNITSAVKTGENTVTIKASPMTIYHELEPAYVLGDFTLKPAESGFIIAPPQPIGLGSHNNAHVTIPNGTMWLTNGIGFDSGAPDPDDSRPMLVFDLAEHIDLRGIKIWNYNETKLTSRGVKELHITGAPGANAPFDIPIDSIALDQAKNGSTGPSLEPRFPQTLNVRAPGVRLIKFDIRSNHNGVSFPAEDGAVDNAFVGLSEVKFFTRKGNGPLQQIDSVTVAEVSSELGGNFNRRAKYLVDGSGLTGNGWNRQGLPFYAAGVSYKQNFAIRKPAGKYSVRLPNWYGSLARVNVNGKPAGRIYRRPWQCDVTESIRKGKNTIEVTVVGTLKNTLGPHHGNPGLGSAWPGMFHQGPNPGPPPGNRYHNVPYGLFKPFELLNF
;
A
#
# COMPACT_ATOMS: atom_id res chain seq x y z
N MET A 1 7.23 -45.82 -63.97
CA MET A 1 8.51 -45.16 -64.31
C MET A 1 8.20 -43.90 -65.10
N ASN A 2 8.73 -42.76 -64.66
CA ASN A 2 8.81 -41.48 -65.38
C ASN A 2 7.49 -40.74 -65.73
N HIS A 3 6.94 -40.05 -64.74
CA HIS A 3 6.24 -38.76 -64.94
C HIS A 3 7.01 -37.66 -64.19
N ARG A 4 8.22 -37.38 -64.65
CA ARG A 4 8.97 -36.16 -64.32
C ARG A 4 8.61 -35.11 -65.36
N LYS A 5 7.73 -34.15 -65.04
CA LYS A 5 7.74 -32.76 -65.57
C LYS A 5 6.63 -31.80 -65.07
N THR A 6 5.94 -32.07 -63.94
CA THR A 6 4.89 -31.14 -63.43
C THR A 6 5.01 -30.74 -61.95
N ILE A 7 6.20 -30.84 -61.32
CA ILE A 7 6.40 -30.53 -59.87
C ILE A 7 7.36 -29.33 -59.63
N HIS A 8 7.73 -28.55 -60.65
CA HIS A 8 8.64 -27.40 -60.46
C HIS A 8 8.00 -26.02 -60.65
N LEU A 9 6.69 -25.92 -60.92
CA LEU A 9 5.99 -24.62 -60.93
C LEU A 9 5.15 -24.33 -59.68
N ALA A 10 4.79 -25.32 -58.86
CA ALA A 10 4.02 -25.10 -57.63
C ALA A 10 4.88 -24.78 -56.39
N ILE A 11 6.19 -25.09 -56.43
CA ILE A 11 7.10 -24.85 -55.30
C ILE A 11 7.75 -23.45 -55.37
N LEU A 12 7.81 -22.82 -56.55
CA LEU A 12 8.34 -21.45 -56.69
C LEU A 12 7.32 -20.36 -56.29
N ALA A 13 6.02 -20.64 -56.33
CA ALA A 13 4.97 -19.69 -55.94
C ALA A 13 4.72 -19.63 -54.42
N CYS A 14 5.00 -20.71 -53.67
CA CYS A 14 4.82 -20.73 -52.22
C CYS A 14 6.03 -20.20 -51.43
N ILE A 15 7.21 -20.07 -52.06
CA ILE A 15 8.41 -19.50 -51.41
C ILE A 15 8.50 -17.97 -51.62
N LEU A 16 7.81 -17.40 -52.62
CA LEU A 16 7.75 -15.95 -52.83
C LEU A 16 6.65 -15.21 -52.05
N LEU A 17 5.76 -15.90 -51.33
CA LEU A 17 4.74 -15.29 -50.44
C LEU A 17 5.08 -15.39 -48.95
N ALA A 18 6.24 -15.96 -48.59
CA ALA A 18 6.70 -16.09 -47.21
C ALA A 18 8.00 -15.32 -46.89
N VAL A 19 8.49 -14.48 -47.83
CA VAL A 19 9.75 -13.72 -47.66
C VAL A 19 9.56 -12.20 -47.88
N THR A 20 8.34 -11.70 -48.00
CA THR A 20 8.03 -10.25 -48.05
C THR A 20 7.30 -9.74 -46.80
N SER A 21 7.65 -10.27 -45.62
CA SER A 21 7.38 -9.61 -44.33
C SER A 21 8.59 -9.64 -43.40
N CYS A 22 9.79 -9.73 -43.96
CA CYS A 22 11.01 -9.27 -43.29
C CYS A 22 11.31 -7.87 -43.82
N THR A 23 10.56 -6.88 -43.37
CA THR A 23 11.11 -5.53 -43.30
C THR A 23 12.31 -5.61 -42.38
N GLN A 24 13.49 -5.30 -42.92
CA GLN A 24 14.64 -4.90 -42.12
C GLN A 24 14.13 -3.84 -41.12
N LEU A 25 14.01 -4.23 -39.86
CA LEU A 25 13.89 -3.28 -38.77
C LEU A 25 15.24 -2.56 -38.72
N ASN A 26 15.28 -1.39 -39.35
CA ASN A 26 16.36 -0.44 -39.12
C ASN A 26 16.43 -0.18 -37.60
N PRO A 27 17.60 -0.31 -36.95
CA PRO A 27 17.74 -0.04 -35.51
C PRO A 27 17.61 1.44 -35.10
N THR A 28 16.95 2.29 -35.90
CA THR A 28 16.92 3.75 -35.71
C THR A 28 15.53 4.34 -35.44
N ASP A 29 14.44 3.55 -35.42
CA ASP A 29 13.08 4.06 -35.19
C ASP A 29 12.55 3.73 -33.77
N THR A 30 13.30 4.06 -32.72
CA THR A 30 12.75 4.07 -31.34
C THR A 30 12.09 5.40 -30.97
N ALA A 31 11.94 6.33 -31.92
CA ALA A 31 11.14 7.55 -31.76
C ALA A 31 9.88 7.44 -32.63
N GLY A 32 8.76 6.99 -32.04
CA GLY A 32 7.43 7.19 -32.62
C GLY A 32 6.72 5.95 -33.19
N GLN A 33 6.50 4.91 -32.38
CA GLN A 33 5.23 4.19 -32.57
C GLN A 33 4.12 5.14 -32.11
N SER A 34 3.29 5.61 -33.05
CA SER A 34 2.15 6.47 -32.75
C SER A 34 1.24 5.79 -31.73
N GLU A 35 0.91 6.50 -30.65
CA GLU A 35 -0.02 6.01 -29.64
C GLU A 35 -1.34 5.56 -30.27
N PRO A 36 -1.99 4.52 -29.73
CA PRO A 36 -3.29 4.08 -30.26
C PRO A 36 -4.31 5.22 -30.26
N ALA A 37 -4.70 5.67 -31.46
CA ALA A 37 -5.63 6.78 -31.61
C ALA A 37 -7.09 6.29 -31.63
N ASP A 38 -7.31 5.04 -32.03
CA ASP A 38 -8.60 4.39 -32.08
C ASP A 38 -8.56 2.93 -31.58
N SER A 39 -9.71 2.27 -31.54
CA SER A 39 -9.81 0.91 -31.03
C SER A 39 -9.10 -0.13 -31.90
N ALA A 40 -8.88 0.12 -33.19
CA ALA A 40 -8.18 -0.81 -34.08
C ALA A 40 -6.68 -0.82 -33.77
N ASP A 41 -6.08 0.35 -33.59
CA ASP A 41 -4.68 0.49 -33.17
C ASP A 41 -4.45 -0.22 -31.83
N LEU A 42 -5.33 0.01 -30.86
CA LEU A 42 -5.19 -0.58 -29.54
C LEU A 42 -5.40 -2.10 -29.56
N LYS A 43 -6.33 -2.60 -30.38
CA LYS A 43 -6.54 -4.05 -30.59
C LYS A 43 -5.28 -4.73 -31.14
N ALA A 44 -4.52 -4.06 -32.00
CA ALA A 44 -3.32 -4.62 -32.61
C ALA A 44 -2.23 -4.94 -31.58
N ILE A 45 -2.16 -4.17 -30.48
CA ILE A 45 -1.17 -4.35 -29.42
C ILE A 45 -1.73 -4.99 -28.15
N PHE A 46 -3.05 -5.10 -27.98
CA PHE A 46 -3.67 -5.51 -26.70
C PHE A 46 -3.23 -6.89 -26.19
N ALA A 47 -2.92 -7.83 -27.09
CA ALA A 47 -2.50 -9.17 -26.67
C ALA A 47 -1.11 -9.19 -26.04
N ASP A 48 -0.19 -8.40 -26.60
CA ASP A 48 1.22 -8.30 -26.22
C ASP A 48 1.69 -6.84 -26.36
N PRO A 49 1.33 -5.95 -25.41
CA PRO A 49 1.69 -4.54 -25.53
C PRO A 49 3.20 -4.33 -25.43
N PRO A 50 3.76 -3.31 -26.13
CA PRO A 50 5.17 -2.99 -26.06
C PRO A 50 5.70 -2.73 -24.63
N ARG A 51 7.00 -2.95 -24.42
CA ARG A 51 7.68 -2.84 -23.11
C ARG A 51 7.41 -1.54 -22.34
N GLN A 52 7.14 -0.43 -23.03
CA GLN A 52 6.84 0.87 -22.40
C GLN A 52 5.57 0.88 -21.54
N TYR A 53 4.66 -0.08 -21.79
CA TYR A 53 3.44 -0.27 -21.01
C TYR A 53 3.62 -1.24 -19.84
N ALA A 54 4.72 -2.00 -19.81
CA ALA A 54 4.97 -3.00 -18.78
C ALA A 54 5.22 -2.35 -17.41
N THR A 55 5.03 -3.11 -16.34
CA THR A 55 5.43 -2.69 -15.00
C THR A 55 6.96 -2.58 -14.90
N ALA A 56 7.41 -1.80 -13.93
CA ALA A 56 8.79 -1.33 -13.84
C ALA A 56 9.29 -1.34 -12.39
N PRO A 57 9.56 -2.50 -11.77
CA PRO A 57 9.95 -2.56 -10.36
C PRO A 57 11.28 -1.86 -10.07
N LEU A 58 11.38 -1.28 -8.88
CA LEU A 58 12.63 -0.93 -8.20
C LEU A 58 13.50 -2.19 -8.04
N TRP A 59 14.48 -2.33 -8.93
CA TRP A 59 15.46 -3.41 -8.91
C TRP A 59 16.63 -3.02 -8.02
N THR A 60 16.65 -3.60 -6.82
CA THR A 60 17.56 -3.15 -5.78
C THR A 60 18.95 -3.74 -5.92
N TRP A 61 19.88 -2.83 -6.12
CA TRP A 61 21.31 -3.06 -6.11
C TRP A 61 21.78 -2.89 -4.67
N ASN A 62 21.89 -4.01 -3.97
CA ASN A 62 22.01 -4.02 -2.52
C ASN A 62 23.11 -4.98 -2.01
N ASP A 63 24.16 -5.24 -2.79
CA ASP A 63 25.29 -6.06 -2.34
C ASP A 63 26.60 -5.61 -3.03
N MET A 64 27.66 -6.40 -2.89
CA MET A 64 28.81 -6.37 -3.80
C MET A 64 28.42 -7.14 -5.05
N LEU A 65 27.99 -6.39 -6.07
CA LEU A 65 27.33 -6.95 -7.24
C LEU A 65 28.30 -7.56 -8.24
N THR A 66 27.83 -8.60 -8.90
CA THR A 66 28.55 -9.31 -9.97
C THR A 66 27.75 -9.25 -11.27
N GLU A 67 28.45 -9.33 -12.40
CA GLU A 67 27.80 -9.43 -13.72
C GLU A 67 26.82 -10.61 -13.80
N ALA A 68 27.13 -11.75 -13.17
CA ALA A 68 26.25 -12.91 -13.16
C ALA A 68 24.92 -12.61 -12.43
N GLN A 69 24.96 -11.85 -11.33
CA GLN A 69 23.74 -11.41 -10.63
C GLN A 69 22.92 -10.45 -11.50
N ILE A 70 23.56 -9.48 -12.15
CA ILE A 70 22.91 -8.52 -13.07
C ILE A 70 22.16 -9.27 -14.17
N ARG A 71 22.86 -10.10 -14.95
CA ARG A 71 22.26 -10.83 -16.08
C ARG A 71 21.19 -11.82 -15.64
N SER A 72 21.43 -12.57 -14.57
CA SER A 72 20.44 -13.57 -14.11
C SER A 72 19.17 -12.93 -13.56
N THR A 73 19.26 -11.78 -12.89
CA THR A 73 18.08 -11.07 -12.39
C THR A 73 17.23 -10.53 -13.54
N MET A 74 17.86 -9.91 -14.54
CA MET A 74 17.13 -9.39 -15.71
C MET A 74 16.43 -10.50 -16.51
N ARG A 75 17.11 -11.65 -16.72
CA ARG A 75 16.50 -12.82 -17.37
C ARG A 75 15.32 -13.38 -16.58
N ASP A 76 15.44 -13.42 -15.26
CA ASP A 76 14.38 -13.89 -14.37
C ASP A 76 13.15 -12.97 -14.42
N LEU A 77 13.36 -11.65 -14.36
CA LEU A 77 12.30 -10.64 -14.53
C LEU A 77 11.62 -10.71 -15.91
N ALA A 78 12.40 -10.77 -16.99
CA ALA A 78 11.87 -10.92 -18.35
C ALA A 78 11.06 -12.21 -18.51
N SER A 79 11.47 -13.30 -17.85
CA SER A 79 10.71 -14.57 -17.84
C SER A 79 9.32 -14.41 -17.21
N GLN A 80 9.18 -13.47 -16.28
CA GLN A 80 7.91 -13.08 -15.66
C GLN A 80 7.21 -11.92 -16.38
N LYS A 81 7.62 -11.57 -17.60
CA LYS A 81 7.01 -10.48 -18.40
C LYS A 81 7.13 -9.09 -17.75
N VAL A 82 8.11 -8.92 -16.87
CA VAL A 82 8.54 -7.60 -16.39
C VAL A 82 9.57 -7.08 -17.39
N MET A 83 9.25 -5.99 -18.08
CA MET A 83 10.05 -5.50 -19.22
C MET A 83 10.70 -4.13 -18.96
N GLN A 84 10.60 -3.61 -17.74
CA GLN A 84 11.24 -2.39 -17.30
C GLN A 84 11.78 -2.58 -15.89
N VAL A 85 12.81 -1.84 -15.49
CA VAL A 85 13.35 -1.83 -14.11
C VAL A 85 13.94 -0.46 -13.77
N PHE A 86 13.85 -0.04 -12.51
CA PHE A 86 14.63 1.08 -11.97
C PHE A 86 15.81 0.54 -11.16
N VAL A 87 17.04 0.88 -11.53
CA VAL A 87 18.23 0.42 -10.77
C VAL A 87 18.34 1.24 -9.49
N HIS A 88 18.00 0.63 -8.36
CA HIS A 88 17.85 1.33 -7.07
C HIS A 88 18.94 0.93 -6.07
N PRO A 89 19.86 1.85 -5.70
CA PRO A 89 20.75 1.64 -4.55
C PRO A 89 19.96 1.59 -3.25
N ARG A 90 20.05 0.49 -2.49
CA ARG A 90 19.32 0.32 -1.22
C ARG A 90 20.21 -0.13 -0.06
N PRO A 91 19.71 -0.05 1.20
CA PRO A 91 20.42 -0.57 2.37
C PRO A 91 21.08 -1.91 2.12
N GLY A 92 22.39 -1.97 2.39
CA GLY A 92 23.22 -3.13 2.09
C GLY A 92 24.07 -3.03 0.82
N LEU A 93 23.92 -1.99 -0.02
CA LEU A 93 24.80 -1.76 -1.17
C LEU A 93 26.28 -1.69 -0.73
N MET A 94 27.10 -2.58 -1.29
CA MET A 94 28.54 -2.62 -1.04
C MET A 94 29.36 -2.17 -2.26
N THR A 95 28.84 -2.35 -3.48
CA THR A 95 29.44 -1.77 -4.69
C THR A 95 29.45 -0.24 -4.56
N PRO A 96 30.62 0.43 -4.62
CA PRO A 96 30.68 1.88 -4.45
C PRO A 96 29.84 2.64 -5.50
N TYR A 97 28.87 3.43 -5.03
CA TYR A 97 27.97 4.22 -5.86
C TYR A 97 28.74 5.19 -6.77
N LEU A 98 28.33 5.28 -8.05
CA LEU A 98 28.96 6.10 -9.12
C LEU A 98 30.45 5.84 -9.37
N SER A 99 30.99 4.70 -8.94
CA SER A 99 32.35 4.28 -9.26
C SER A 99 32.49 3.70 -10.68
N ASN A 100 33.72 3.45 -11.12
CA ASN A 100 33.96 2.75 -12.39
C ASN A 100 33.30 1.37 -12.43
N ASP A 101 33.26 0.65 -11.29
CA ASP A 101 32.63 -0.67 -11.23
C ASP A 101 31.10 -0.57 -11.28
N TRP A 102 30.51 0.47 -10.67
CA TRP A 102 29.09 0.80 -10.82
C TRP A 102 28.70 0.96 -12.29
N PHE A 103 29.43 1.79 -13.03
CA PHE A 103 29.15 2.03 -14.45
C PHE A 103 29.49 0.84 -15.34
N ARG A 104 30.47 0.00 -14.98
CA ARG A 104 30.71 -1.28 -15.64
C ARG A 104 29.50 -2.19 -15.53
N LEU A 105 28.88 -2.30 -14.35
CA LEU A 105 27.66 -3.10 -14.13
C LEU A 105 26.44 -2.51 -14.86
N TRP A 106 26.33 -1.18 -14.95
CA TRP A 106 25.29 -0.52 -15.76
C TRP A 106 25.40 -0.87 -17.25
N LYS A 107 26.61 -0.87 -17.80
CA LYS A 107 26.86 -1.30 -19.19
C LYS A 107 26.46 -2.77 -19.41
N VAL A 108 26.70 -3.64 -18.42
CA VAL A 108 26.21 -5.03 -18.44
C VAL A 108 24.68 -5.09 -18.44
N ALA A 109 24.02 -4.28 -17.60
CA ALA A 109 22.56 -4.24 -17.52
C ALA A 109 21.94 -3.77 -18.84
N LEU A 110 22.48 -2.70 -19.45
CA LEU A 110 22.01 -2.18 -20.73
C LEU A 110 22.25 -3.16 -21.90
N ASP A 111 23.40 -3.84 -21.93
CA ASP A 111 23.68 -4.91 -22.90
C ASP A 111 22.69 -6.09 -22.77
N GLU A 112 22.33 -6.47 -21.55
CA GLU A 112 21.32 -7.50 -21.33
C GLU A 112 19.90 -6.99 -21.65
N ALA A 113 19.60 -5.72 -21.35
CA ALA A 113 18.32 -5.08 -21.69
C ALA A 113 18.06 -5.10 -23.20
N GLU A 114 19.10 -4.81 -24.01
CA GLU A 114 19.00 -4.85 -25.47
C GLU A 114 18.60 -6.25 -25.96
N LYS A 115 19.19 -7.31 -25.38
CA LYS A 115 18.89 -8.71 -25.74
C LYS A 115 17.49 -9.15 -25.34
N LEU A 116 16.97 -8.59 -24.24
CA LEU A 116 15.68 -8.96 -23.66
C LEU A 116 14.53 -8.04 -24.11
N ASP A 117 14.81 -6.98 -24.86
CA ASP A 117 13.88 -5.88 -25.15
C ASP A 117 13.31 -5.23 -23.88
N MET A 118 14.18 -4.87 -22.94
CA MET A 118 13.81 -4.19 -21.70
C MET A 118 14.22 -2.71 -21.69
N ASN A 119 13.58 -1.92 -20.82
CA ASN A 119 14.06 -0.60 -20.42
C ASN A 119 14.73 -0.66 -19.04
N VAL A 120 15.77 0.15 -18.85
CA VAL A 120 16.47 0.31 -17.57
C VAL A 120 16.46 1.79 -17.20
N TRP A 121 15.89 2.13 -16.06
CA TRP A 121 15.72 3.49 -15.59
C TRP A 121 16.73 3.83 -14.49
N ILE A 122 17.14 5.09 -14.43
CA ILE A 122 18.00 5.61 -13.36
C ILE A 122 17.13 5.87 -12.14
N TYR A 123 17.60 5.44 -10.98
CA TYR A 123 17.19 6.01 -9.70
C TYR A 123 18.29 6.98 -9.25
N ASP A 124 17.95 8.21 -8.92
CA ASP A 124 18.91 9.32 -8.87
C ASP A 124 19.78 9.40 -7.59
N GLU A 125 19.46 8.63 -6.56
CA GLU A 125 20.03 8.73 -5.22
C GLU A 125 20.59 7.40 -4.68
N ASN A 126 21.46 7.47 -3.67
CA ASN A 126 21.81 6.36 -2.80
C ASN A 126 21.64 6.76 -1.32
N SER A 127 20.63 6.29 -0.58
CA SER A 127 19.51 5.44 -1.02
C SER A 127 18.22 6.24 -1.26
N TYR A 128 17.87 7.15 -0.34
CA TYR A 128 16.74 8.11 -0.39
C TYR A 128 16.81 8.96 0.89
N PRO A 129 16.20 10.15 0.97
CA PRO A 129 15.55 10.91 -0.10
C PRO A 129 16.56 11.61 -1.04
N SER A 130 16.14 11.99 -2.25
CA SER A 130 17.01 12.60 -3.26
C SER A 130 17.60 13.95 -2.83
N GLY A 131 18.84 14.19 -3.26
CA GLY A 131 19.54 15.48 -3.19
C GLY A 131 20.94 15.44 -2.58
N PHE A 132 21.33 14.35 -1.90
CA PHE A 132 22.63 14.25 -1.21
C PHE A 132 23.63 13.31 -1.90
N ALA A 133 23.20 12.55 -2.93
CA ALA A 133 24.00 11.65 -3.76
C ALA A 133 24.88 10.67 -2.95
N GLY A 134 24.33 9.97 -1.96
CA GLY A 134 25.08 9.06 -1.09
C GLY A 134 26.13 9.74 -0.20
N GLY A 135 26.00 11.05 0.00
CA GLY A 135 26.91 11.89 0.77
C GLY A 135 27.93 12.64 -0.10
N LEU A 136 27.88 12.49 -1.43
CA LEU A 136 28.82 13.14 -2.35
C LEU A 136 28.53 14.64 -2.52
N VAL A 137 27.26 15.07 -2.55
CA VAL A 137 26.90 16.51 -2.61
C VAL A 137 27.39 17.26 -1.37
N PRO A 138 27.03 16.88 -0.13
CA PRO A 138 27.50 17.58 1.05
C PRO A 138 29.02 17.47 1.27
N GLU A 139 29.70 16.54 0.61
CA GLU A 139 31.17 16.52 0.59
C GLU A 139 31.75 17.53 -0.41
N ALA A 140 31.20 17.61 -1.62
CA ALA A 140 31.65 18.53 -2.66
C ALA A 140 31.23 19.99 -2.40
N MET A 141 30.15 20.20 -1.66
CA MET A 141 29.58 21.51 -1.32
C MET A 141 29.17 21.55 0.17
N PRO A 142 30.12 21.68 1.12
CA PRO A 142 29.81 21.62 2.56
C PRO A 142 28.81 22.69 3.05
N GLU A 143 28.71 23.81 2.36
CA GLU A 143 27.75 24.87 2.63
C GLU A 143 26.31 24.52 2.24
N SER A 144 26.08 23.38 1.58
CA SER A 144 24.76 22.84 1.23
C SER A 144 23.96 22.35 2.44
N ARG A 145 24.55 22.29 3.64
CA ARG A 145 23.93 21.73 4.84
C ARG A 145 22.54 22.32 5.11
N GLY A 146 21.55 21.44 5.25
CA GLY A 146 20.17 21.78 5.60
C GLY A 146 20.07 22.61 6.88
N LYS A 147 19.13 23.56 6.91
CA LYS A 147 18.90 24.47 8.05
C LYS A 147 17.44 24.49 8.47
N GLY A 148 17.22 24.79 9.74
CA GLY A 148 15.90 24.98 10.33
C GLY A 148 15.87 26.18 11.28
N LEU A 149 14.75 26.90 11.28
CA LEU A 149 14.45 28.00 12.18
C LEU A 149 13.77 27.47 13.44
N HIS A 150 14.50 27.46 14.54
CA HIS A 150 14.04 27.01 15.85
C HIS A 150 13.65 28.20 16.74
N PHE A 151 12.54 28.04 17.47
CA PHE A 151 12.01 29.04 18.38
C PHE A 151 12.06 28.53 19.83
N ALA A 152 12.56 29.36 20.74
CA ALA A 152 12.58 29.08 22.18
C ALA A 152 12.07 30.29 22.96
N GLU A 153 11.32 30.08 24.05
CA GLU A 153 10.95 31.14 24.99
C GLU A 153 12.01 31.31 26.08
N ALA A 154 12.26 32.56 26.47
CA ALA A 154 13.11 32.92 27.60
C ALA A 154 12.43 34.01 28.45
N LYS A 155 12.63 33.98 29.77
CA LYS A 155 12.14 35.03 30.68
C LYS A 155 13.10 36.21 30.81
N GLN A 156 14.36 36.01 30.47
CA GLN A 156 15.41 37.03 30.52
C GLN A 156 15.92 37.30 29.10
N PRO A 157 16.42 38.51 28.81
CA PRO A 157 17.01 38.81 27.50
C PRO A 157 18.17 37.84 27.21
N PRO A 158 18.16 37.13 26.07
CA PRO A 158 19.17 36.12 25.78
C PRO A 158 20.51 36.79 25.45
N LYS A 159 21.61 36.09 25.77
CA LYS A 159 22.92 36.44 25.23
C LYS A 159 22.96 36.11 23.75
N LEU A 160 23.27 37.09 22.90
CA LEU A 160 23.37 36.88 21.46
C LEU A 160 24.52 35.92 21.12
N THR A 161 24.20 34.89 20.35
CA THR A 161 25.12 33.91 19.78
C THR A 161 25.02 33.95 18.26
N LYS A 162 26.00 33.36 17.55
CA LYS A 162 26.06 33.40 16.08
C LYS A 162 24.86 32.73 15.40
N ASP A 163 24.17 31.81 16.08
CA ASP A 163 22.99 31.11 15.58
C ASP A 163 21.68 31.87 15.85
N ILE A 164 21.65 32.87 16.73
CA ILE A 164 20.45 33.69 16.97
C ILE A 164 20.27 34.67 15.81
N LEU A 165 19.14 34.57 15.11
CA LEU A 165 18.75 35.47 14.04
C LEU A 165 18.02 36.71 14.55
N ALA A 166 17.08 36.50 15.48
CA ALA A 166 16.26 37.56 16.01
C ALA A 166 15.71 37.23 17.40
N VAL A 167 15.45 38.27 18.18
CA VAL A 167 14.83 38.19 19.50
C VAL A 167 13.64 39.14 19.53
N TYR A 168 12.50 38.63 19.99
CA TYR A 168 11.26 39.37 20.09
C TYR A 168 10.80 39.45 21.54
N SER A 169 10.43 40.64 22.01
CA SER A 169 9.66 40.78 23.24
C SER A 169 8.19 40.47 22.92
N LEU A 170 7.56 39.62 23.72
CA LEU A 170 6.16 39.20 23.55
C LEU A 170 5.26 39.89 24.57
N ALA A 171 4.12 40.38 24.08
CA ALA A 171 2.95 40.75 24.86
C ALA A 171 1.78 39.79 24.51
N ASP A 172 0.63 39.94 25.18
CA ASP A 172 -0.49 39.00 25.02
C ASP A 172 -0.96 38.84 23.57
N ASN A 173 -1.03 39.95 22.81
CA ASN A 173 -1.49 39.96 21.41
C ASN A 173 -0.53 40.70 20.45
N ALA A 174 0.69 40.99 20.88
CA ALA A 174 1.66 41.75 20.10
C ALA A 174 3.09 41.28 20.37
N PHE A 175 4.02 41.71 19.51
CA PHE A 175 5.44 41.49 19.71
C PHE A 175 6.25 42.66 19.16
N GLU A 176 7.45 42.86 19.70
CA GLU A 176 8.42 43.84 19.21
C GLU A 176 9.73 43.13 18.90
N ASN A 177 10.32 43.37 17.73
CA ASN A 177 11.67 42.93 17.42
C ASN A 177 12.69 43.78 18.20
N VAL A 178 13.34 43.18 19.19
CA VAL A 178 14.31 43.85 20.07
C VAL A 178 15.76 43.50 19.74
N THR A 179 15.99 42.85 18.59
CA THR A 179 17.31 42.35 18.18
C THR A 179 18.36 43.45 18.12
N GLU A 180 18.04 44.59 17.49
CA GLU A 180 18.99 45.70 17.37
C GLU A 180 19.27 46.40 18.71
N LYS A 181 18.28 46.43 19.62
CA LYS A 181 18.46 46.90 21.01
C LYS A 181 19.48 46.03 21.76
N LEU A 182 19.40 44.71 21.59
CA LEU A 182 20.37 43.78 22.18
C LEU A 182 21.77 43.92 21.55
N LYS A 183 21.86 44.10 20.23
CA LYS A 183 23.14 44.30 19.54
C LYS A 183 23.85 45.60 19.94
N SER A 184 23.10 46.66 20.23
CA SER A 184 23.66 47.93 20.69
C SER A 184 24.07 47.94 22.17
N GLY A 185 23.88 46.81 22.88
CA GLY A 185 24.21 46.68 24.29
C GLY A 185 23.17 47.29 25.24
N GLN A 186 21.95 47.58 24.76
CA GLN A 186 20.88 48.09 25.59
C GLN A 186 20.40 47.03 26.59
N THR A 187 20.31 47.39 27.87
CA THR A 187 19.71 46.53 28.90
C THR A 187 18.19 46.47 28.70
N LEU A 188 17.65 45.25 28.54
CA LEU A 188 16.22 45.01 28.43
C LEU A 188 15.66 44.42 29.75
N PRO A 189 14.40 44.71 30.11
CA PRO A 189 13.80 44.21 31.35
C PRO A 189 13.49 42.71 31.30
N GLU A 190 13.11 42.13 32.44
CA GLU A 190 12.51 40.80 32.46
C GLU A 190 11.16 40.82 31.73
N ALA A 191 10.98 39.91 30.77
CA ALA A 191 9.78 39.82 29.93
C ALA A 191 9.72 38.45 29.26
N ARG A 192 8.63 38.14 28.54
CA ARG A 192 8.57 36.94 27.70
C ARG A 192 9.28 37.23 26.38
N TYR A 193 10.43 36.61 26.15
CA TYR A 193 11.16 36.72 24.91
C TYR A 193 10.96 35.47 24.05
N LEU A 194 10.77 35.67 22.74
CA LEU A 194 10.87 34.61 21.74
C LEU A 194 12.21 34.74 21.01
N VAL A 195 13.03 33.71 21.09
CA VAL A 195 14.36 33.65 20.46
C VAL A 195 14.27 32.77 19.22
N ALA A 196 14.53 33.36 18.05
CA ALA A 196 14.62 32.64 16.79
C ALA A 196 16.08 32.35 16.46
N SER A 197 16.43 31.07 16.31
CA SER A 197 17.79 30.59 16.10
C SER A 197 17.88 29.55 14.99
N ILE A 198 19.03 29.41 14.35
CA ILE A 198 19.28 28.41 13.32
C ILE A 198 19.76 27.09 13.92
N ARG A 199 19.18 25.99 13.45
CA ARG A 199 19.63 24.62 13.66
C ARG A 199 20.14 24.04 12.35
N LEU A 200 21.23 23.29 12.42
CA LEU A 200 21.84 22.65 11.26
C LEU A 200 21.45 21.18 11.23
N ALA A 201 21.24 20.63 10.03
CA ALA A 201 20.92 19.23 9.85
C ALA A 201 21.97 18.34 10.54
N PRO A 202 21.56 17.34 11.34
CA PRO A 202 22.50 16.50 12.06
C PRO A 202 23.34 15.66 11.09
N THR A 203 24.56 15.31 11.51
CA THR A 203 25.34 14.32 10.78
C THR A 203 24.82 12.91 11.09
N GLY A 204 24.70 12.05 10.09
CA GLY A 204 24.15 10.70 10.29
C GLY A 204 24.69 9.68 9.29
N GLY A 205 24.74 8.42 9.72
CA GLY A 205 25.15 7.30 8.86
C GLY A 205 24.29 7.19 7.60
N TRP A 206 22.98 7.47 7.72
CA TRP A 206 22.04 7.48 6.59
C TRP A 206 22.46 8.42 5.45
N PHE A 207 23.17 9.51 5.75
CA PHE A 207 23.67 10.47 4.76
C PHE A 207 25.15 10.26 4.43
N GLY A 208 25.64 9.01 4.45
CA GLY A 208 27.05 8.69 4.21
C GLY A 208 28.00 9.28 5.26
N GLY A 209 27.53 9.45 6.51
CA GLY A 209 28.26 10.15 7.56
C GLY A 209 28.28 11.67 7.43
N LYS A 210 27.52 12.23 6.47
CA LYS A 210 27.30 13.66 6.26
C LYS A 210 25.90 14.04 6.77
N TYR A 211 25.19 14.92 6.08
CA TYR A 211 23.89 15.47 6.47
C TYR A 211 23.00 15.66 5.23
N TYR A 212 21.70 15.83 5.44
CA TYR A 212 20.79 16.24 4.36
C TYR A 212 21.03 17.71 3.95
N VAL A 213 20.76 18.00 2.68
CA VAL A 213 21.06 19.27 2.03
C VAL A 213 19.87 20.25 2.10
N ASP A 214 20.14 21.55 1.93
CA ASP A 214 19.15 22.59 1.70
C ASP A 214 18.88 22.70 0.19
N LEU A 215 17.80 22.08 -0.28
CA LEU A 215 17.39 22.11 -1.69
C LEU A 215 17.00 23.52 -2.17
N LEU A 216 16.72 24.45 -1.26
CA LEU A 216 16.48 25.83 -1.61
C LEU A 216 17.78 26.62 -1.74
N LYS A 217 18.94 26.09 -1.37
CA LYS A 217 20.19 26.82 -1.57
C LYS A 217 20.59 26.79 -3.05
N PRO A 218 20.83 27.95 -3.71
CA PRO A 218 21.31 27.97 -5.09
C PRO A 218 22.60 27.16 -5.27
N GLY A 219 22.69 26.37 -6.34
CA GLY A 219 23.85 25.53 -6.65
C GLY A 219 23.74 24.09 -6.16
N VAL A 220 22.85 23.76 -5.21
CA VAL A 220 22.74 22.41 -4.64
C VAL A 220 22.22 21.41 -5.66
N THR A 221 21.14 21.73 -6.36
CA THR A 221 20.57 20.86 -7.40
C THR A 221 21.49 20.76 -8.61
N GLU A 222 22.13 21.85 -9.01
CA GLU A 222 23.13 21.84 -10.08
C GLU A 222 24.30 20.92 -9.71
N LYS A 223 24.76 20.98 -8.46
CA LYS A 223 25.81 20.08 -7.95
C LYS A 223 25.33 18.62 -7.90
N PHE A 224 24.08 18.38 -7.51
CA PHE A 224 23.48 17.05 -7.55
C PHE A 224 23.48 16.49 -8.97
N ILE A 225 22.95 17.23 -9.95
CA ILE A 225 22.93 16.87 -11.38
C ILE A 225 24.35 16.65 -11.93
N GLU A 226 25.30 17.51 -11.57
CA GLU A 226 26.71 17.38 -11.97
C GLU A 226 27.35 16.09 -11.45
N ILE A 227 27.05 15.71 -10.21
CA ILE A 227 27.61 14.50 -9.60
C ILE A 227 26.93 13.25 -10.15
N THR A 228 25.60 13.27 -10.30
CA THR A 228 24.81 12.09 -10.64
C THR A 228 24.58 12.00 -12.15
N MET A 229 23.74 12.87 -12.71
CA MET A 229 23.25 12.77 -14.09
C MET A 229 24.32 13.00 -15.14
N GLU A 230 25.25 13.92 -14.91
CA GLU A 230 26.39 14.11 -15.81
C GLU A 230 27.35 12.91 -15.81
N ALA A 231 27.44 12.16 -14.70
CA ALA A 231 28.17 10.89 -14.68
C ALA A 231 27.46 9.83 -15.53
N TYR A 232 26.14 9.67 -15.39
CA TYR A 232 25.35 8.78 -16.26
C TYR A 232 25.45 9.18 -17.74
N ARG A 233 25.32 10.47 -18.06
CA ARG A 233 25.44 10.97 -19.44
C ARG A 233 26.80 10.66 -20.04
N ARG A 234 27.89 10.82 -19.27
CA ARG A 234 29.24 10.50 -19.72
C ARG A 234 29.42 9.00 -19.98
N GLU A 235 28.87 8.15 -19.12
CA GLU A 235 29.16 6.71 -19.13
C GLU A 235 28.21 5.88 -20.00
N VAL A 236 26.95 6.30 -20.11
CA VAL A 236 25.87 5.54 -20.79
C VAL A 236 24.88 6.46 -21.54
N GLY A 237 25.21 7.72 -21.77
CA GLY A 237 24.31 8.72 -22.39
C GLY A 237 23.86 8.39 -23.82
N GLU A 238 24.55 7.49 -24.52
CA GLU A 238 24.14 6.98 -25.83
C GLU A 238 22.81 6.20 -25.81
N HIS A 239 22.37 5.75 -24.63
CA HIS A 239 21.10 5.05 -24.39
C HIS A 239 19.95 5.98 -23.95
N PHE A 240 20.21 7.26 -23.70
CA PHE A 240 19.19 8.23 -23.28
C PHE A 240 18.07 8.33 -24.31
N GLY A 241 16.82 8.25 -23.84
CA GLY A 241 15.61 8.23 -24.67
C GLY A 241 15.42 6.96 -25.51
N LYS A 242 16.26 5.93 -25.32
CA LYS A 242 16.19 4.64 -26.04
C LYS A 242 15.87 3.49 -25.08
N ARG A 243 16.91 2.92 -24.47
CA ARG A 243 16.81 1.86 -23.44
C ARG A 243 16.77 2.45 -22.03
N LEU A 244 17.17 3.71 -21.90
CA LEU A 244 17.14 4.49 -20.67
C LEU A 244 16.17 5.65 -20.88
N PRO A 245 14.88 5.48 -20.52
CA PRO A 245 13.87 6.48 -20.87
C PRO A 245 13.90 7.71 -19.96
N GLY A 246 14.44 7.60 -18.75
CA GLY A 246 14.38 8.67 -17.77
C GLY A 246 15.01 8.32 -16.44
N TRP A 247 14.82 9.20 -15.45
CA TRP A 247 15.21 8.94 -14.07
C TRP A 247 14.09 9.24 -13.07
N PHE A 248 14.14 8.50 -11.96
CA PHE A 248 13.24 8.58 -10.82
C PHE A 248 13.88 9.36 -9.67
N THR A 249 13.10 10.26 -9.07
CA THR A 249 13.45 10.99 -7.85
C THR A 249 12.56 10.55 -6.68
N ASP A 250 13.14 10.39 -5.50
CA ASP A 250 12.44 9.82 -4.35
C ASP A 250 12.44 10.80 -3.18
N GLU A 251 11.25 11.28 -2.83
CA GLU A 251 10.97 12.07 -1.64
C GLU A 251 11.87 13.30 -1.38
N PRO A 252 12.36 14.06 -2.39
CA PRO A 252 13.07 15.31 -2.11
C PRO A 252 12.16 16.24 -1.32
N HIS A 253 12.65 16.79 -0.21
CA HIS A 253 11.78 17.46 0.76
C HIS A 253 12.40 18.68 1.44
N LEU A 254 11.53 19.54 1.99
CA LEU A 254 11.91 20.73 2.75
C LEU A 254 11.92 20.51 4.27
N THR A 255 11.83 19.27 4.75
CA THR A 255 11.84 18.95 6.18
C THR A 255 12.98 19.67 6.89
N PRO A 256 12.68 20.52 7.89
CA PRO A 256 13.69 21.36 8.51
C PRO A 256 14.59 20.56 9.45
N ALA A 257 15.82 21.04 9.64
CA ALA A 257 16.73 20.57 10.68
C ALA A 257 16.26 20.91 12.13
N GLY A 258 15.03 21.41 12.27
CA GLY A 258 14.39 21.84 13.51
C GLY A 258 13.45 23.03 13.25
N GLY A 259 12.23 22.99 13.79
CA GLY A 259 11.25 24.07 13.67
C GLY A 259 10.72 24.24 12.23
N LEU A 260 10.95 25.40 11.60
CA LEU A 260 10.51 25.72 10.23
C LEU A 260 11.67 25.69 9.24
N HIS A 261 11.41 25.51 7.94
CA HIS A 261 12.47 25.52 6.93
C HIS A 261 13.20 26.87 6.88
N TRP A 262 14.51 26.84 6.67
CA TRP A 262 15.28 28.07 6.49
C TRP A 262 16.36 27.90 5.45
N SER A 263 16.56 28.94 4.64
CA SER A 263 17.68 29.07 3.72
C SER A 263 18.29 30.47 3.82
N ASP A 264 19.58 30.61 3.54
CA ASP A 264 20.31 31.89 3.71
C ASP A 264 19.73 33.03 2.86
N THR A 265 19.15 32.69 1.70
CA THR A 265 18.56 33.69 0.80
C THR A 265 17.11 34.04 1.14
N LEU A 266 16.46 33.30 2.04
CA LEU A 266 15.02 33.37 2.24
C LEU A 266 14.54 34.77 2.63
N ARG A 267 15.25 35.45 3.54
CA ARG A 267 14.93 36.84 3.93
C ARG A 267 14.96 37.79 2.74
N ARG A 268 15.99 37.70 1.90
CA ARG A 268 16.19 38.56 0.73
C ARG A 268 15.09 38.30 -0.31
N ASP A 269 14.87 37.03 -0.63
CA ASP A 269 13.91 36.61 -1.65
C ASP A 269 12.49 36.95 -1.22
N PHE A 270 12.18 36.80 0.07
CA PHE A 270 10.91 37.20 0.66
C PHE A 270 10.66 38.71 0.56
N ARG A 271 11.66 39.52 0.93
CA ARG A 271 11.55 40.97 0.79
C ARG A 271 11.37 41.40 -0.67
N LYS A 272 12.06 40.74 -1.60
CA LYS A 272 11.92 40.99 -3.04
C LYS A 272 10.50 40.65 -3.54
N ARG A 273 9.95 39.51 -3.14
CA ARG A 273 8.63 39.04 -3.58
C ARG A 273 7.48 39.84 -2.97
N TRP A 274 7.57 40.16 -1.68
CA TRP A 274 6.43 40.67 -0.90
C TRP A 274 6.55 42.12 -0.43
N GLY A 275 7.72 42.75 -0.57
CA GLY A 275 7.95 44.16 -0.25
C GLY A 275 8.14 44.48 1.23
N TYR A 276 8.23 43.49 2.12
CA TYR A 276 8.50 43.67 3.56
C TYR A 276 9.45 42.60 4.10
N ASP A 277 10.04 42.85 5.27
CA ASP A 277 11.09 41.99 5.82
C ASP A 277 10.52 40.88 6.70
N LEU A 278 10.82 39.62 6.36
CA LEU A 278 10.38 38.45 7.11
C LEU A 278 10.89 38.45 8.56
N LEU A 279 12.08 39.01 8.83
CA LEU A 279 12.62 39.07 10.19
C LEU A 279 11.81 39.98 11.11
N GLU A 280 11.01 40.90 10.60
CA GLU A 280 10.12 41.70 11.45
C GLU A 280 8.87 40.94 11.87
N HIS A 281 8.67 39.70 11.39
CA HIS A 281 7.42 38.96 11.58
C HIS A 281 7.58 37.47 11.91
N LEU A 282 8.78 36.98 12.27
CA LEU A 282 8.96 35.54 12.57
C LEU A 282 8.02 34.97 13.64
N PRO A 283 7.63 35.69 14.71
CA PRO A 283 6.66 35.16 15.69
C PRO A 283 5.32 34.76 15.05
N SER A 284 4.91 35.46 13.99
CA SER A 284 3.66 35.18 13.25
C SER A 284 3.68 33.83 12.53
N LEU A 285 4.86 33.25 12.24
CA LEU A 285 4.95 31.92 11.63
C LEU A 285 4.58 30.80 12.62
N THR A 286 4.79 31.02 13.92
CA THR A 286 4.53 30.01 14.97
C THR A 286 3.35 30.35 15.87
N ARG A 287 2.88 31.62 15.87
CA ARG A 287 1.80 32.11 16.72
C ARG A 287 0.79 32.94 15.93
N PRO A 288 -0.48 33.01 16.38
CA PRO A 288 -1.49 33.86 15.76
C PRO A 288 -1.34 35.35 16.18
N LEU A 289 -0.15 35.93 15.96
CA LEU A 289 0.17 37.32 16.32
C LEU A 289 0.36 38.19 15.08
N GLY A 290 -0.16 39.42 15.10
CA GLY A 290 -0.10 40.34 13.96
C GLY A 290 -0.85 39.80 12.73
N ASP A 291 -0.35 40.10 11.52
CA ASP A 291 -0.94 39.68 10.23
C ASP A 291 -0.60 38.21 9.87
N TRP A 292 -0.69 37.31 10.85
CA TRP A 292 -0.11 35.97 10.76
C TRP A 292 -0.61 35.11 9.60
N LYS A 293 -1.87 35.29 9.18
CA LYS A 293 -2.43 34.60 8.02
C LYS A 293 -1.69 34.96 6.74
N ARG A 294 -1.52 36.26 6.46
CA ARG A 294 -0.70 36.76 5.34
C ARG A 294 0.75 36.31 5.47
N ILE A 295 1.36 36.42 6.65
CA ILE A 295 2.78 36.07 6.83
C ILE A 295 3.02 34.58 6.50
N ARG A 296 2.19 33.67 7.02
CA ARG A 296 2.31 32.24 6.76
C ARG A 296 2.02 31.89 5.31
N HIS A 297 0.96 32.45 4.73
CA HIS A 297 0.65 32.31 3.32
C HIS A 297 1.85 32.68 2.44
N ASN A 298 2.36 33.90 2.62
CA ASN A 298 3.48 34.42 1.84
C ASN A 298 4.77 33.62 2.02
N TYR A 299 4.99 33.07 3.23
CA TYR A 299 6.13 32.23 3.53
C TYR A 299 6.06 30.89 2.79
N TYR A 300 4.96 30.16 2.90
CA TYR A 300 4.82 28.86 2.22
C TYR A 300 4.72 28.99 0.70
N GLN A 301 4.08 30.06 0.20
CA GLN A 301 4.09 30.35 -1.24
C GLN A 301 5.52 30.56 -1.76
N LEU A 302 6.33 31.35 -1.05
CA LEU A 302 7.72 31.55 -1.47
C LEU A 302 8.54 30.25 -1.36
N LEU A 303 8.34 29.43 -0.32
CA LEU A 303 9.02 28.15 -0.24
C LEU A 303 8.68 27.25 -1.43
N LEU A 304 7.41 27.19 -1.84
CA LEU A 304 6.98 26.45 -3.02
C LEU A 304 7.61 27.02 -4.30
N GLU A 305 7.54 28.33 -4.52
CA GLU A 305 8.14 29.01 -5.68
C GLU A 305 9.63 28.68 -5.78
N LEU A 306 10.37 28.77 -4.67
CA LEU A 306 11.80 28.45 -4.62
C LEU A 306 12.07 26.96 -4.83
N PHE A 307 11.23 26.07 -4.31
CA PHE A 307 11.42 24.63 -4.48
C PHE A 307 11.20 24.21 -5.94
N ILE A 308 10.18 24.76 -6.59
CA ILE A 308 9.97 24.63 -8.03
C ILE A 308 11.19 25.14 -8.79
N ASP A 309 11.62 26.38 -8.52
CA ASP A 309 12.68 27.04 -9.29
C ASP A 309 14.05 26.41 -9.09
N ARG A 310 14.32 25.83 -7.92
CA ARG A 310 15.66 25.34 -7.53
C ARG A 310 15.79 23.83 -7.53
N TRP A 311 14.69 23.07 -7.58
CA TRP A 311 14.73 21.61 -7.69
C TRP A 311 13.98 21.09 -8.92
N ALA A 312 12.67 21.33 -8.98
CA ALA A 312 11.80 20.66 -9.96
C ALA A 312 12.10 21.11 -11.40
N ARG A 313 12.18 22.43 -11.63
CA ARG A 313 12.45 22.99 -12.96
C ARG A 313 13.85 22.60 -13.50
N PRO A 314 14.95 22.72 -12.74
CA PRO A 314 16.26 22.28 -13.24
C PRO A 314 16.28 20.80 -13.67
N CYS A 315 15.65 19.92 -12.89
CA CYS A 315 15.51 18.50 -13.25
C CYS A 315 14.66 18.31 -14.51
N TYR A 316 13.50 18.97 -14.60
CA TYR A 316 12.63 18.96 -15.77
C TYR A 316 13.36 19.39 -17.05
N GLU A 317 14.04 20.53 -17.00
CA GLU A 317 14.75 21.12 -18.14
C GLU A 317 15.94 20.27 -18.58
N TYR A 318 16.67 19.67 -17.63
CA TYR A 318 17.72 18.71 -17.96
C TYR A 318 17.14 17.50 -18.71
N CYS A 319 16.04 16.93 -18.20
CA CYS A 319 15.38 15.80 -18.84
C CYS A 319 14.88 16.16 -20.25
N GLU A 320 14.25 17.32 -20.44
CA GLU A 320 13.85 17.78 -21.79
C GLU A 320 15.07 17.91 -22.72
N LYS A 321 16.16 18.53 -22.25
CA LYS A 321 17.37 18.75 -23.05
C LYS A 321 17.96 17.46 -23.59
N TYR A 322 17.87 16.36 -22.85
CA TYR A 322 18.50 15.08 -23.20
C TYR A 322 17.50 13.98 -23.56
N ASN A 323 16.24 14.34 -23.86
CA ASN A 323 15.18 13.41 -24.26
C ASN A 323 14.96 12.28 -23.23
N LEU A 324 14.88 12.68 -21.96
CA LEU A 324 14.58 11.83 -20.82
C LEU A 324 13.23 12.23 -20.20
N GLU A 325 12.62 11.30 -19.47
CA GLU A 325 11.48 11.55 -18.61
C GLU A 325 11.92 11.75 -17.16
N PHE A 326 11.62 12.91 -16.57
CA PHE A 326 11.65 13.09 -15.12
C PHE A 326 10.37 12.50 -14.51
N THR A 327 10.56 11.57 -13.57
CA THR A 327 9.51 10.88 -12.82
C THR A 327 9.92 10.73 -11.36
N GLY A 328 9.03 10.17 -10.54
CA GLY A 328 9.22 10.03 -9.10
C GLY A 328 8.14 10.77 -8.34
N HIS A 329 8.23 10.79 -7.02
CA HIS A 329 7.18 11.36 -6.17
C HIS A 329 7.73 12.24 -5.06
N TYR A 330 6.80 12.90 -4.37
CA TYR A 330 7.06 13.74 -3.21
C TYR A 330 6.32 13.12 -2.01
N TRP A 331 5.79 13.94 -1.11
CA TRP A 331 5.11 13.49 0.11
C TRP A 331 3.60 13.78 0.04
N GLU A 332 2.90 13.26 -0.96
CA GLU A 332 1.47 13.52 -1.14
C GLU A 332 0.63 13.14 0.07
N HIS A 333 0.91 12.01 0.70
CA HIS A 333 0.19 11.55 1.87
C HIS A 333 0.47 12.41 3.12
N GLY A 334 1.38 13.38 3.04
CA GLY A 334 1.64 14.40 4.08
C GLY A 334 0.70 15.62 4.04
N TRP A 335 -0.07 15.81 2.97
CA TRP A 335 -1.10 16.88 2.91
C TRP A 335 -2.19 16.63 3.97
N PRO A 336 -2.73 17.66 4.66
CA PRO A 336 -2.64 19.11 4.40
C PRO A 336 -1.43 19.81 5.01
N GLY A 337 -0.44 19.07 5.52
CA GLY A 337 0.81 19.65 5.98
C GLY A 337 1.65 20.20 4.83
N ALA A 338 2.28 21.36 5.03
CA ALA A 338 3.13 22.02 4.04
C ALA A 338 4.64 21.74 4.27
N GLY A 339 4.99 21.03 5.35
CA GLY A 339 6.38 20.88 5.81
C GLY A 339 7.33 20.16 4.85
N HIS A 340 6.81 19.30 3.97
CA HIS A 340 7.64 18.54 3.02
C HIS A 340 7.83 19.24 1.66
N GLY A 341 6.85 20.03 1.19
CA GLY A 341 6.92 20.64 -0.16
C GLY A 341 5.82 21.65 -0.52
N GLY A 342 4.92 21.99 0.40
CA GLY A 342 3.89 23.02 0.21
C GLY A 342 2.67 22.63 -0.65
N ASP A 343 2.87 22.07 -1.85
CA ASP A 343 1.83 21.71 -2.82
C ASP A 343 2.34 20.64 -3.81
N ASN A 344 1.80 19.42 -3.76
CA ASN A 344 2.30 18.31 -4.58
C ASN A 344 1.91 18.44 -6.06
N MET A 345 0.71 18.96 -6.36
CA MET A 345 0.26 19.18 -7.73
C MET A 345 1.17 20.16 -8.47
N ALA A 346 1.54 21.25 -7.79
CA ALA A 346 2.47 22.23 -8.34
C ALA A 346 3.83 21.59 -8.68
N MET A 347 4.32 20.67 -7.85
CA MET A 347 5.55 19.93 -8.13
C MET A 347 5.38 18.93 -9.29
N TYR A 348 4.27 18.18 -9.36
CA TYR A 348 3.96 17.25 -10.46
C TYR A 348 3.93 17.91 -11.84
N ALA A 349 3.58 19.21 -11.92
CA ALA A 349 3.57 19.95 -13.17
C ALA A 349 4.95 19.95 -13.88
N TRP A 350 6.02 19.80 -13.09
CA TRP A 350 7.41 19.76 -13.53
C TRP A 350 7.94 18.34 -13.74
N HIS A 351 7.09 17.31 -13.85
CA HIS A 351 7.49 15.98 -14.30
C HIS A 351 7.02 15.75 -15.74
N GLN A 352 7.84 15.09 -16.57
CA GLN A 352 7.36 14.54 -17.86
C GLN A 352 6.40 13.38 -17.60
N ARG A 353 6.66 12.58 -16.57
CA ARG A 353 5.78 11.52 -16.06
C ARG A 353 5.53 11.75 -14.56
N PRO A 354 4.44 12.43 -14.19
CA PRO A 354 4.05 12.59 -12.79
C PRO A 354 3.92 11.22 -12.09
N ALA A 355 4.27 11.15 -10.81
CA ALA A 355 4.12 9.92 -10.02
C ALA A 355 3.80 10.17 -8.53
N ILE A 356 3.34 9.11 -7.86
CA ILE A 356 2.97 9.04 -6.44
C ILE A 356 3.47 7.73 -5.81
N ASP A 357 3.29 7.55 -4.50
CA ASP A 357 3.49 6.33 -3.74
C ASP A 357 2.18 5.76 -3.16
N THR A 358 2.07 4.43 -3.11
CA THR A 358 1.02 3.69 -2.40
C THR A 358 1.58 2.36 -1.91
N LEU A 359 2.16 2.40 -0.73
CA LEU A 359 2.97 1.35 -0.14
C LEU A 359 2.11 0.26 0.52
N MET A 360 1.26 0.63 1.48
CA MET A 360 0.62 -0.31 2.41
C MET A 360 -0.69 -0.93 1.90
N ASN A 361 -0.98 -2.18 2.28
CA ASN A 361 -2.24 -2.88 2.00
C ASN A 361 -3.25 -2.71 3.15
N GLN A 362 -3.55 -1.45 3.50
CA GLN A 362 -4.53 -1.11 4.54
C GLN A 362 -5.51 -0.08 3.97
N TYR A 363 -6.71 -0.54 3.58
CA TYR A 363 -7.72 0.34 3.00
C TYR A 363 -8.26 1.33 4.05
N ASN A 364 -8.10 2.62 3.80
CA ASN A 364 -8.61 3.71 4.62
C ASN A 364 -8.94 4.90 3.71
N GLU A 365 -10.05 5.59 3.98
CA GLU A 365 -10.50 6.77 3.20
C GLU A 365 -10.05 8.10 3.83
N GLY A 366 -9.27 8.04 4.92
CA GLY A 366 -8.71 9.21 5.59
C GLY A 366 -7.70 9.98 4.75
N THR A 367 -7.49 11.24 5.12
CA THR A 367 -6.69 12.22 4.36
C THR A 367 -5.23 11.82 4.15
N ASN A 368 -4.65 11.09 5.11
CA ASN A 368 -3.26 10.61 5.08
C ASN A 368 -3.15 9.10 4.81
N ALA A 369 -4.24 8.46 4.35
CA ALA A 369 -4.18 7.06 3.98
C ALA A 369 -3.25 6.85 2.78
N GLN A 370 -2.66 5.66 2.70
CA GLN A 370 -1.92 5.18 1.53
C GLN A 370 -2.92 4.57 0.54
N PHE A 371 -3.46 3.39 0.86
CA PHE A 371 -4.51 2.77 0.05
C PHE A 371 -5.91 3.27 0.42
N GLY A 372 -6.62 3.89 -0.53
CA GLY A 372 -7.97 4.44 -0.34
C GLY A 372 -8.03 5.97 -0.33
N ASN A 373 -6.87 6.64 -0.35
CA ASN A 373 -6.76 8.09 -0.47
C ASN A 373 -6.99 8.55 -1.92
N VAL A 374 -8.25 8.78 -2.28
CA VAL A 374 -8.59 9.18 -3.66
C VAL A 374 -7.97 10.51 -4.07
N ARG A 375 -7.69 11.43 -3.13
CA ARG A 375 -7.07 12.73 -3.42
C ARG A 375 -5.73 12.56 -4.10
N ALA A 376 -4.82 11.78 -3.51
CA ALA A 376 -3.45 11.61 -4.02
C ALA A 376 -3.43 11.16 -5.50
N VAL A 377 -4.28 10.21 -5.85
CA VAL A 377 -4.37 9.72 -7.25
C VAL A 377 -5.07 10.74 -8.16
N LEU A 378 -6.06 11.48 -7.64
CA LEU A 378 -6.76 12.51 -8.41
C LEU A 378 -5.89 13.75 -8.63
N GLU A 379 -5.05 14.16 -7.69
CA GLU A 379 -4.03 15.21 -7.88
C GLU A 379 -3.17 14.87 -9.10
N LEU A 380 -2.59 13.66 -9.10
CA LEU A 380 -1.79 13.13 -10.19
C LEU A 380 -2.53 13.13 -11.54
N SER A 381 -3.72 12.55 -11.59
CA SER A 381 -4.50 12.44 -12.83
C SER A 381 -4.96 13.80 -13.37
N SER A 382 -5.25 14.76 -12.48
CA SER A 382 -5.71 16.10 -12.86
C SER A 382 -4.59 16.89 -13.51
N VAL A 383 -3.38 16.83 -12.94
CA VAL A 383 -2.19 17.45 -13.56
C VAL A 383 -1.90 16.81 -14.92
N ALA A 384 -2.00 15.48 -15.02
CA ALA A 384 -1.81 14.78 -16.28
C ALA A 384 -2.82 15.21 -17.35
N ASN A 385 -4.10 15.33 -16.99
CA ASN A 385 -5.16 15.80 -17.88
C ASN A 385 -4.94 17.26 -18.32
N GLN A 386 -4.64 18.15 -17.37
CA GLN A 386 -4.47 19.59 -17.61
C GLN A 386 -3.26 19.92 -18.48
N LEU A 387 -2.14 19.22 -18.26
CA LEU A 387 -0.87 19.49 -18.95
C LEU A 387 -0.59 18.53 -20.11
N GLY A 388 -1.50 17.59 -20.38
CA GLY A 388 -1.37 16.63 -21.48
C GLY A 388 -0.32 15.55 -21.25
N ARG A 389 -0.04 15.18 -19.99
CA ARG A 389 0.86 14.06 -19.67
C ARG A 389 0.13 12.74 -19.93
N LYS A 390 0.72 11.87 -20.76
CA LYS A 390 0.10 10.60 -21.18
C LYS A 390 0.42 9.44 -20.24
N ARG A 391 1.58 9.50 -19.58
CA ARG A 391 2.05 8.47 -18.65
C ARG A 391 2.05 9.03 -17.23
N THR A 392 1.58 8.22 -16.30
CA THR A 392 1.57 8.45 -14.85
C THR A 392 2.09 7.19 -14.18
N LEU A 393 2.70 7.33 -13.01
CA LEU A 393 3.33 6.21 -12.30
C LEU A 393 2.91 6.17 -10.83
N CYS A 394 2.94 4.98 -10.23
CA CYS A 394 2.86 4.82 -8.79
C CYS A 394 3.90 3.81 -8.32
N GLU A 395 4.74 4.21 -7.36
CA GLU A 395 5.50 3.27 -6.53
C GLU A 395 4.51 2.53 -5.63
N ALA A 396 4.37 1.23 -5.82
CA ALA A 396 3.33 0.43 -5.19
C ALA A 396 3.89 -0.73 -4.37
N TYR A 397 3.11 -1.16 -3.36
CA TYR A 397 3.28 -2.39 -2.58
C TYR A 397 4.42 -2.40 -1.56
N GLY A 398 5.23 -1.35 -1.49
CA GLY A 398 6.30 -1.26 -0.51
C GLY A 398 5.77 -1.29 0.91
N ALA A 399 6.52 -1.85 1.85
CA ALA A 399 6.04 -2.03 3.23
C ALA A 399 4.70 -2.78 3.36
N GLY A 400 4.14 -3.40 2.30
CA GLY A 400 2.91 -4.20 2.38
C GLY A 400 3.07 -5.50 3.17
N GLY A 401 4.31 -5.83 3.55
CA GLY A 401 4.68 -7.01 4.30
C GLY A 401 4.89 -8.23 3.42
N TRP A 402 5.63 -9.22 3.93
CA TRP A 402 5.82 -10.53 3.30
C TRP A 402 4.49 -11.33 3.17
N ASP A 403 3.36 -10.79 3.60
CA ASP A 403 2.00 -11.35 3.51
C ASP A 403 1.19 -10.87 2.31
N LEU A 404 1.72 -9.98 1.47
CA LEU A 404 0.99 -9.48 0.30
C LEU A 404 0.67 -10.61 -0.72
N ARG A 405 -0.59 -10.68 -1.16
CA ARG A 405 -1.11 -11.73 -2.06
C ARG A 405 -1.48 -11.16 -3.42
N PHE A 406 -1.67 -12.03 -4.41
CA PHE A 406 -2.13 -11.62 -5.75
C PHE A 406 -3.49 -10.91 -5.74
N GLU A 407 -4.41 -11.32 -4.84
CA GLU A 407 -5.69 -10.63 -4.66
C GLU A 407 -5.49 -9.18 -4.20
N ASP A 408 -4.52 -8.97 -3.30
CA ASP A 408 -4.21 -7.66 -2.72
C ASP A 408 -3.51 -6.77 -3.76
N MET A 409 -2.51 -7.30 -4.47
CA MET A 409 -1.84 -6.61 -5.58
C MET A 409 -2.84 -6.16 -6.63
N LYS A 410 -3.70 -7.07 -7.10
CA LYS A 410 -4.74 -6.76 -8.09
C LYS A 410 -5.67 -5.67 -7.58
N ARG A 411 -6.13 -5.76 -6.33
CA ARG A 411 -7.08 -4.82 -5.72
C ARG A 411 -6.50 -3.40 -5.63
N ILE A 412 -5.26 -3.26 -5.17
CA ILE A 412 -4.56 -1.97 -5.06
C ILE A 412 -4.25 -1.43 -6.46
N GLY A 413 -3.65 -2.23 -7.33
CA GLY A 413 -3.32 -1.82 -8.69
C GLY A 413 -4.54 -1.41 -9.52
N ASP A 414 -5.66 -2.13 -9.43
CA ASP A 414 -6.90 -1.72 -10.08
C ASP A 414 -7.45 -0.39 -9.53
N TRP A 415 -7.33 -0.15 -8.23
CA TRP A 415 -7.75 1.10 -7.60
C TRP A 415 -6.86 2.29 -8.01
N LEU A 416 -5.56 2.06 -8.17
CA LEU A 416 -4.65 3.06 -8.72
C LEU A 416 -5.01 3.37 -10.18
N TYR A 417 -5.22 2.34 -10.99
CA TYR A 417 -5.46 2.49 -12.42
C TYR A 417 -6.81 3.12 -12.75
N VAL A 418 -7.85 2.78 -11.99
CA VAL A 418 -9.17 3.36 -12.20
C VAL A 418 -9.20 4.86 -11.88
N LEU A 419 -8.32 5.34 -10.99
CA LEU A 419 -8.26 6.75 -10.60
C LEU A 419 -7.27 7.57 -11.44
N GLY A 420 -6.39 6.93 -12.24
CA GLY A 420 -5.58 7.62 -13.24
C GLY A 420 -4.09 7.27 -13.28
N VAL A 421 -3.61 6.31 -12.47
CA VAL A 421 -2.28 5.71 -12.66
C VAL A 421 -2.30 4.82 -13.91
N ASN A 422 -1.21 4.78 -14.67
CA ASN A 422 -1.09 3.86 -15.79
C ASN A 422 0.29 3.18 -15.94
N THR A 423 1.15 3.29 -14.92
CA THR A 423 2.41 2.54 -14.79
C THR A 423 2.56 2.13 -13.32
N LEU A 424 2.87 0.86 -13.05
CA LEU A 424 3.27 0.44 -11.70
C LEU A 424 4.78 0.34 -11.63
N ASP A 425 5.32 0.82 -10.51
CA ASP A 425 6.68 0.56 -10.05
C ASP A 425 6.59 -0.25 -8.76
N GLU A 426 6.88 -1.55 -8.81
CA GLU A 426 6.73 -2.42 -7.65
C GLU A 426 7.94 -2.36 -6.70
N HIS A 427 7.70 -1.95 -5.45
CA HIS A 427 8.70 -1.90 -4.37
C HIS A 427 8.74 -3.25 -3.60
N LEU A 428 9.76 -4.11 -3.67
CA LEU A 428 11.07 -4.05 -4.37
C LEU A 428 11.42 -5.38 -5.08
N SER A 429 12.32 -5.39 -6.05
CA SER A 429 12.95 -6.60 -6.59
C SER A 429 14.40 -6.75 -6.11
N TYR A 430 14.67 -7.64 -5.16
CA TYR A 430 16.00 -7.84 -4.56
C TYR A 430 16.96 -8.67 -5.41
N VAL A 431 18.22 -8.23 -5.52
CA VAL A 431 19.32 -9.12 -5.93
C VAL A 431 19.60 -10.18 -4.84
N THR A 432 19.60 -9.76 -3.58
CA THR A 432 19.71 -10.65 -2.41
C THR A 432 18.94 -10.10 -1.22
N ILE A 433 18.43 -10.99 -0.38
CA ILE A 433 17.72 -10.72 0.86
C ILE A 433 18.58 -10.99 2.11
N ARG A 434 19.91 -11.13 1.96
CA ARG A 434 20.81 -11.43 3.08
C ARG A 434 20.94 -10.29 4.11
N GLY A 435 21.20 -10.66 5.36
CA GLY A 435 21.35 -9.69 6.45
C GLY A 435 20.13 -8.78 6.61
N ALA A 436 20.38 -7.49 6.78
CA ALA A 436 19.35 -6.46 6.93
C ALA A 436 18.32 -6.38 5.78
N ARG A 437 18.70 -6.77 4.56
CA ARG A 437 17.97 -6.50 3.30
C ARG A 437 16.54 -7.07 3.29
N LYS A 438 16.32 -8.27 3.84
CA LYS A 438 14.98 -8.90 3.96
C LYS A 438 13.97 -8.16 4.85
N ARG A 439 14.35 -7.06 5.49
CA ARG A 439 13.53 -6.29 6.44
C ARG A 439 13.23 -4.89 5.94
N ASP A 440 13.83 -4.53 4.82
CA ASP A 440 13.76 -3.21 4.22
C ASP A 440 12.43 -3.04 3.47
N HIS A 441 11.39 -2.59 4.18
CA HIS A 441 10.05 -2.35 3.62
C HIS A 441 9.52 -3.50 2.72
N PRO A 442 9.48 -4.77 3.22
CA PRO A 442 9.15 -5.95 2.42
C PRO A 442 7.72 -5.87 1.84
N GLN A 443 7.40 -6.58 0.77
CA GLN A 443 8.00 -7.84 0.26
C GLN A 443 8.95 -7.69 -0.95
N SER A 444 9.19 -8.79 -1.69
CA SER A 444 9.98 -8.79 -2.91
C SER A 444 9.29 -9.33 -4.18
N PHE A 445 9.54 -8.71 -5.34
CA PHE A 445 9.15 -9.19 -6.66
C PHE A 445 10.33 -9.90 -7.35
N SER A 446 10.73 -11.05 -6.80
CA SER A 446 11.90 -11.82 -7.26
C SER A 446 11.78 -13.31 -6.92
N TYR A 447 12.75 -14.11 -7.38
CA TYR A 447 12.80 -15.58 -7.17
C TYR A 447 12.73 -16.05 -5.71
N HIS A 448 12.88 -15.15 -4.73
CA HIS A 448 12.74 -15.46 -3.32
C HIS A 448 11.30 -15.85 -2.96
N GLU A 449 10.29 -15.28 -3.63
CA GLU A 449 8.88 -15.56 -3.31
C GLU A 449 8.43 -16.95 -3.80
N PRO A 450 7.61 -17.68 -3.02
CA PRO A 450 7.15 -19.01 -3.40
C PRO A 450 6.19 -19.00 -4.62
N TRP A 451 5.61 -17.84 -4.92
CA TRP A 451 4.70 -17.62 -6.05
C TRP A 451 5.38 -17.00 -7.29
N TRP A 452 6.69 -16.71 -7.25
CA TRP A 452 7.39 -15.95 -8.30
C TRP A 452 7.21 -16.49 -9.72
N GLN A 453 7.21 -17.81 -9.87
CA GLN A 453 7.03 -18.50 -11.16
C GLN A 453 5.66 -18.24 -11.84
N ASP A 454 4.73 -17.58 -11.14
CA ASP A 454 3.41 -17.21 -11.63
C ASP A 454 3.21 -15.69 -11.71
N TYR A 455 4.24 -14.87 -11.46
CA TYR A 455 4.08 -13.40 -11.42
C TYR A 455 3.72 -12.78 -12.78
N HIS A 456 4.08 -13.43 -13.90
CA HIS A 456 3.66 -13.03 -15.25
C HIS A 456 2.15 -12.81 -15.39
N ILE A 457 1.32 -13.42 -14.55
CA ILE A 457 -0.13 -13.22 -14.55
C ILE A 457 -0.48 -11.78 -14.16
N MET A 458 0.16 -11.24 -13.11
CA MET A 458 -0.03 -9.85 -12.70
C MET A 458 0.64 -8.90 -13.66
N ALA A 459 1.90 -9.16 -14.04
CA ALA A 459 2.66 -8.30 -14.95
C ALA A 459 1.94 -8.12 -16.31
N THR A 460 1.44 -9.20 -16.93
CA THR A 460 0.71 -9.10 -18.20
C THR A 460 -0.66 -8.44 -18.04
N TYR A 461 -1.38 -8.70 -16.95
CA TYR A 461 -2.65 -8.03 -16.66
C TYR A 461 -2.48 -6.51 -16.62
N PHE A 462 -1.51 -6.01 -15.84
CA PHE A 462 -1.26 -4.58 -15.71
C PHE A 462 -0.63 -3.96 -16.95
N THR A 463 0.17 -4.71 -17.71
CA THR A 463 0.71 -4.25 -19.01
C THR A 463 -0.42 -3.95 -19.99
N ARG A 464 -1.45 -4.83 -20.07
CA ARG A 464 -2.63 -4.60 -20.92
C ARG A 464 -3.49 -3.46 -20.42
N LEU A 465 -3.67 -3.36 -19.10
CA LEU A 465 -4.43 -2.29 -18.50
C LEU A 465 -3.75 -0.93 -18.71
N SER A 466 -2.42 -0.88 -18.63
CA SER A 466 -1.58 0.28 -18.92
C SER A 466 -1.72 0.75 -20.37
N ALA A 467 -1.65 -0.18 -21.34
CA ALA A 467 -1.89 0.16 -22.73
C ALA A 467 -3.31 0.73 -22.95
N ALA A 468 -4.33 0.11 -22.36
CA ALA A 468 -5.71 0.57 -22.48
C ALA A 468 -5.94 1.96 -21.84
N LEU A 469 -5.50 2.16 -20.59
CA LEU A 469 -5.80 3.38 -19.82
C LEU A 469 -4.85 4.55 -20.08
N SER A 470 -3.78 4.35 -20.83
CA SER A 470 -2.99 5.46 -21.39
C SER A 470 -3.47 5.91 -22.78
N SER A 471 -4.22 5.07 -23.49
CA SER A 471 -4.75 5.41 -24.82
C SER A 471 -5.90 6.42 -24.74
N GLY A 472 -6.04 7.28 -25.76
CA GLY A 472 -7.11 8.29 -25.81
C GLY A 472 -6.94 9.43 -24.82
N GLU A 473 -8.06 9.96 -24.31
CA GLU A 473 -8.08 11.04 -23.31
C GLU A 473 -9.22 10.87 -22.30
N GLN A 474 -8.96 11.25 -21.05
CA GLN A 474 -10.00 11.49 -20.06
C GLN A 474 -10.42 12.96 -20.15
N ILE A 475 -11.74 13.21 -20.24
CA ILE A 475 -12.30 14.55 -20.39
C ILE A 475 -13.31 14.80 -19.28
N ASN A 476 -12.90 15.63 -18.32
CA ASN A 476 -13.72 16.04 -17.19
C ASN A 476 -14.20 17.48 -17.41
N THR A 477 -15.45 17.79 -17.03
CA THR A 477 -16.04 19.13 -17.23
C THR A 477 -16.23 19.91 -15.94
N ILE A 478 -15.86 19.32 -14.80
CA ILE A 478 -15.94 19.88 -13.46
C ILE A 478 -14.52 20.04 -12.92
N LEU A 479 -14.22 21.24 -12.40
CA LEU A 479 -12.99 21.56 -11.68
C LEU A 479 -13.31 21.77 -10.20
N LEU A 480 -12.55 21.15 -9.30
CA LEU A 480 -12.63 21.38 -7.86
C LEU A 480 -11.29 21.92 -7.35
N ILE A 481 -11.27 23.16 -6.84
CA ILE A 481 -10.02 23.81 -6.41
C ILE A 481 -9.60 23.26 -5.03
N GLU A 482 -8.39 22.73 -4.92
CA GLU A 482 -7.85 22.23 -3.66
C GLU A 482 -7.55 23.40 -2.70
N PRO A 483 -7.95 23.35 -1.41
CA PRO A 483 -7.81 24.47 -0.49
C PRO A 483 -6.38 24.62 0.09
N THR A 484 -5.35 24.26 -0.68
CA THR A 484 -3.94 24.20 -0.23
C THR A 484 -3.42 25.55 0.27
N THR A 485 -3.74 26.66 -0.40
CA THR A 485 -3.31 28.00 0.09
C THR A 485 -4.01 28.39 1.39
N THR A 486 -5.19 27.80 1.68
CA THR A 486 -5.84 27.96 2.98
C THR A 486 -5.09 27.17 4.06
N THR A 487 -4.65 25.93 3.78
CA THR A 487 -3.94 25.09 4.76
C THR A 487 -2.60 25.71 5.19
N TRP A 488 -1.93 26.47 4.32
CA TRP A 488 -0.68 27.17 4.66
C TRP A 488 -0.80 28.11 5.86
N MET A 489 -1.97 28.74 6.06
CA MET A 489 -2.18 29.63 7.19
C MET A 489 -2.21 28.87 8.51
N TYR A 490 -2.67 27.61 8.51
CA TYR A 490 -3.00 26.86 9.72
C TYR A 490 -1.94 25.83 10.14
N GLN A 491 -0.71 25.90 9.62
CA GLN A 491 0.34 24.89 9.87
C GLN A 491 0.73 24.67 11.35
N THR A 492 0.34 25.58 12.26
CA THR A 492 0.54 25.41 13.71
C THR A 492 -0.68 24.89 14.46
N ASP A 493 -1.80 24.68 13.76
CA ASP A 493 -3.09 24.24 14.29
C ASP A 493 -3.49 22.91 13.64
N GLY A 494 -2.98 21.82 14.20
CA GLY A 494 -3.23 20.47 13.68
C GLY A 494 -4.71 20.11 13.63
N ASN A 495 -5.54 20.61 14.56
CA ASN A 495 -6.97 20.33 14.57
C ASN A 495 -7.67 21.00 13.39
N HIS A 496 -7.35 22.26 13.12
CA HIS A 496 -7.91 22.98 11.97
C HIS A 496 -7.45 22.38 10.63
N LEU A 497 -6.16 22.04 10.52
CA LEU A 497 -5.63 21.33 9.34
C LEU A 497 -6.36 20.01 9.09
N ASN A 498 -6.48 19.18 10.12
CA ASN A 498 -7.19 17.90 10.03
C ASN A 498 -8.65 18.10 9.61
N ASN A 499 -9.31 19.15 10.09
CA ASN A 499 -10.69 19.46 9.68
C ASN A 499 -10.77 19.83 8.20
N ILE A 500 -9.91 20.74 7.70
CA ILE A 500 -9.87 21.07 6.26
C ILE A 500 -9.61 19.80 5.44
N GLY A 501 -8.59 19.03 5.83
CA GLY A 501 -8.19 17.82 5.14
C GLY A 501 -9.31 16.79 5.04
N ASN A 502 -9.93 16.47 6.19
CA ASN A 502 -10.98 15.48 6.27
C ASN A 502 -12.25 15.90 5.51
N GLN A 503 -12.63 17.19 5.56
CA GLN A 503 -13.80 17.67 4.81
C GLN A 503 -13.56 17.63 3.30
N PHE A 504 -12.37 18.01 2.85
CA PHE A 504 -11.99 17.94 1.44
C PHE A 504 -11.94 16.50 0.95
N GLN A 505 -11.18 15.63 1.62
CA GLN A 505 -11.08 14.21 1.29
C GLN A 505 -12.45 13.53 1.25
N LYS A 506 -13.34 13.88 2.18
CA LYS A 506 -14.72 13.36 2.20
C LYS A 506 -15.52 13.81 0.99
N LEU A 507 -15.43 15.08 0.58
CA LEU A 507 -16.11 15.56 -0.62
C LEU A 507 -15.64 14.79 -1.86
N LEU A 508 -14.32 14.61 -2.02
CA LEU A 508 -13.72 13.87 -3.14
C LEU A 508 -14.22 12.43 -3.18
N THR A 509 -14.17 11.75 -2.04
CA THR A 509 -14.59 10.35 -1.91
C THR A 509 -16.08 10.19 -2.21
N ASP A 510 -16.93 11.08 -1.68
CA ASP A 510 -18.37 11.04 -1.93
C ASP A 510 -18.68 11.31 -3.42
N MET A 511 -17.98 12.24 -4.09
CA MET A 511 -18.14 12.52 -5.52
C MET A 511 -17.66 11.36 -6.41
N ALA A 512 -16.49 10.79 -6.12
CA ALA A 512 -15.95 9.65 -6.86
C ALA A 512 -16.85 8.41 -6.73
N LYS A 513 -17.33 8.11 -5.51
CA LYS A 513 -18.31 7.02 -5.27
C LYS A 513 -19.66 7.28 -5.91
N ALA A 514 -20.06 8.54 -6.06
CA ALA A 514 -21.25 8.94 -6.81
C ALA A 514 -21.07 8.84 -8.34
N GLN A 515 -19.89 8.40 -8.81
CA GLN A 515 -19.55 8.25 -10.23
C GLN A 515 -19.53 9.59 -10.99
N ILE A 516 -19.15 10.67 -10.31
CA ILE A 516 -18.96 11.99 -10.92
C ILE A 516 -17.50 12.10 -11.41
N GLU A 517 -17.32 12.51 -12.67
CA GLU A 517 -16.02 12.75 -13.30
C GLU A 517 -15.59 14.22 -13.10
N PHE A 518 -14.42 14.45 -12.49
CA PHE A 518 -13.90 15.80 -12.18
C PHE A 518 -12.37 15.81 -12.11
N ASP A 519 -11.75 16.98 -12.31
CA ASP A 519 -10.34 17.24 -12.02
C ASP A 519 -10.19 18.16 -10.80
N LEU A 520 -9.05 18.05 -10.11
CA LEU A 520 -8.60 18.98 -9.07
C LEU A 520 -7.88 20.18 -9.68
N GLY A 521 -7.98 21.33 -9.02
CA GLY A 521 -7.29 22.57 -9.40
C GLY A 521 -6.28 23.01 -8.35
N CYS A 522 -5.03 23.18 -8.77
CA CYS A 522 -3.94 23.77 -7.99
C CYS A 522 -3.75 25.25 -8.37
N GLU A 523 -3.58 26.13 -7.39
CA GLU A 523 -3.50 27.57 -7.65
C GLU A 523 -2.22 28.00 -8.39
N ASP A 524 -1.08 27.31 -8.20
CA ASP A 524 0.14 27.58 -9.00
C ASP A 524 -0.06 27.20 -10.48
N ILE A 525 -0.70 26.05 -10.74
CA ILE A 525 -1.01 25.63 -12.11
C ILE A 525 -2.03 26.58 -12.75
N ILE A 526 -3.05 27.01 -12.01
CA ILE A 526 -4.04 28.00 -12.47
C ILE A 526 -3.36 29.33 -12.78
N GLU A 527 -2.41 29.78 -11.96
CA GLU A 527 -1.68 31.02 -12.21
C GLU A 527 -0.92 30.96 -13.55
N ARG A 528 -0.24 29.85 -13.82
CA ARG A 528 0.62 29.67 -15.01
C ARG A 528 -0.17 29.33 -16.28
N ASN A 529 -1.25 28.57 -16.16
CA ASN A 529 -1.94 27.93 -17.29
C ASN A 529 -3.45 28.25 -17.36
N GLY A 530 -3.95 29.07 -16.44
CA GLY A 530 -5.37 29.39 -16.31
C GLY A 530 -5.83 30.52 -17.22
N SER A 531 -7.00 30.36 -17.84
CA SER A 531 -7.68 31.43 -18.58
C SER A 531 -9.20 31.24 -18.61
N VAL A 532 -9.94 32.23 -19.10
CA VAL A 532 -11.40 32.14 -19.30
C VAL A 532 -11.70 32.35 -20.78
N ARG A 533 -12.48 31.43 -21.37
CA ARG A 533 -12.93 31.52 -22.77
C ARG A 533 -14.44 31.25 -22.85
N GLY A 534 -15.23 32.29 -23.13
CA GLY A 534 -16.69 32.17 -23.06
C GLY A 534 -17.14 31.68 -21.68
N LYS A 535 -17.98 30.65 -21.64
CA LYS A 535 -18.47 30.02 -20.40
C LYS A 535 -17.59 28.87 -19.90
N SER A 536 -16.31 28.86 -20.27
CA SER A 536 -15.37 27.81 -19.86
C SER A 536 -14.19 28.39 -19.08
N PHE A 537 -13.90 27.77 -17.94
CA PHE A 537 -12.66 27.96 -17.19
C PHE A 537 -11.63 27.01 -17.77
N ILE A 538 -10.50 27.52 -18.25
CA ILE A 538 -9.47 26.75 -18.96
C ILE A 538 -8.26 26.59 -18.05
N ILE A 539 -7.71 25.39 -17.96
CA ILE A 539 -6.38 25.12 -17.41
C ILE A 539 -5.63 24.26 -18.42
N GLY A 540 -4.58 24.82 -19.04
CA GLY A 540 -3.80 24.12 -20.05
C GLY A 540 -4.68 23.57 -21.18
N GLN A 541 -4.75 22.24 -21.30
CA GLN A 541 -5.49 21.50 -22.34
C GLN A 541 -6.92 21.11 -21.93
N ARG A 542 -7.42 21.59 -20.78
CA ARG A 542 -8.75 21.24 -20.26
C ARG A 542 -9.66 22.45 -20.11
N ALA A 543 -10.94 22.21 -20.34
CA ALA A 543 -12.00 23.21 -20.30
C ALA A 543 -13.13 22.75 -19.38
N TYR A 544 -13.42 23.55 -18.36
CA TYR A 544 -14.37 23.25 -17.32
C TYR A 544 -15.60 24.15 -17.43
N THR A 545 -16.78 23.55 -17.29
CA THR A 545 -18.08 24.24 -17.33
C THR A 545 -18.65 24.49 -15.94
N THR A 546 -18.06 23.86 -14.91
CA THR A 546 -18.38 24.09 -13.51
C THR A 546 -17.09 24.14 -12.70
N VAL A 547 -16.95 25.18 -11.88
CA VAL A 547 -15.86 25.29 -10.89
C VAL A 547 -16.46 25.16 -9.50
N ILE A 548 -15.83 24.36 -8.63
CA ILE A 548 -16.29 24.10 -7.27
C ILE A 548 -15.23 24.61 -6.30
N LEU A 549 -15.67 25.32 -5.27
CA LEU A 549 -14.87 25.62 -4.09
C LEU A 549 -15.30 24.68 -2.95
N PRO A 550 -14.40 23.88 -2.37
CA PRO A 550 -14.73 22.94 -1.30
C PRO A 550 -15.08 23.65 0.03
N PRO A 551 -15.59 22.89 1.02
CA PRO A 551 -15.71 23.38 2.39
C PRO A 551 -14.40 24.01 2.88
N LEU A 552 -14.54 25.10 3.63
CA LEU A 552 -13.42 25.77 4.31
C LEU A 552 -12.38 26.37 3.37
N THR A 553 -12.70 26.65 2.10
CA THR A 553 -11.89 27.56 1.27
C THR A 553 -11.99 28.98 1.79
N GLU A 554 -11.07 29.38 2.65
CA GLU A 554 -11.04 30.73 3.24
C GLU A 554 -10.20 31.71 2.42
N ASN A 555 -9.16 31.19 1.76
CA ASN A 555 -8.18 31.94 0.99
C ASN A 555 -8.15 31.50 -0.49
N LEU A 556 -7.86 32.46 -1.37
CA LEU A 556 -7.43 32.22 -2.74
C LEU A 556 -6.25 33.15 -3.08
N ASN A 557 -5.43 32.76 -4.06
CA ASN A 557 -4.46 33.65 -4.68
C ASN A 557 -5.17 34.69 -5.58
N ALA A 558 -4.56 35.87 -5.71
CA ALA A 558 -5.17 36.98 -6.45
C ALA A 558 -5.54 36.59 -7.89
N LYS A 559 -4.63 35.88 -8.59
CA LYS A 559 -4.84 35.43 -9.96
C LYS A 559 -6.02 34.45 -10.11
N THR A 560 -6.16 33.50 -9.18
CA THR A 560 -7.30 32.58 -9.16
C THR A 560 -8.61 33.34 -8.98
N MET A 561 -8.65 34.30 -8.05
CA MET A 561 -9.83 35.14 -7.83
C MET A 561 -10.18 35.98 -9.06
N ASP A 562 -9.20 36.58 -9.74
CA ASP A 562 -9.40 37.32 -10.99
C ASP A 562 -10.08 36.44 -12.07
N LEU A 563 -9.62 35.19 -12.21
CA LEU A 563 -10.18 34.25 -13.17
C LEU A 563 -11.60 33.79 -12.78
N LEU A 564 -11.88 33.59 -11.48
CA LEU A 564 -13.22 33.25 -11.01
C LEU A 564 -14.21 34.40 -11.25
N GLU A 565 -13.81 35.65 -11.01
CA GLU A 565 -14.65 36.82 -11.30
C GLU A 565 -14.94 36.95 -12.80
N ALA A 566 -13.91 36.80 -13.63
CA ALA A 566 -14.06 36.82 -15.10
C ALA A 566 -14.99 35.69 -15.58
N TYR A 567 -14.83 34.49 -15.02
CA TYR A 567 -15.64 33.32 -15.34
C TYR A 567 -17.10 33.50 -14.94
N ALA A 568 -17.36 34.00 -13.73
CA ALA A 568 -18.71 34.32 -13.27
C ALA A 568 -19.36 35.42 -14.14
N LYS A 569 -18.60 36.45 -14.53
CA LYS A 569 -19.08 37.53 -15.41
C LYS A 569 -19.44 37.01 -16.80
N ALA A 570 -18.72 36.01 -17.30
CA ALA A 570 -19.02 35.36 -18.58
C ALA A 570 -20.21 34.37 -18.51
N GLY A 571 -20.81 34.18 -17.32
CA GLY A 571 -21.93 33.26 -17.10
C GLY A 571 -21.50 31.81 -16.84
N GLY A 572 -20.26 31.60 -16.42
CA GLY A 572 -19.72 30.32 -15.99
C GLY A 572 -20.21 29.93 -14.58
N LYS A 573 -20.43 28.63 -14.35
CA LYS A 573 -21.03 28.14 -13.10
C LYS A 573 -20.00 27.91 -12.00
N ILE A 574 -20.17 28.58 -10.86
CA ILE A 574 -19.35 28.41 -9.66
C ILE A 574 -20.21 27.87 -8.52
N LEU A 575 -19.81 26.75 -7.92
CA LEU A 575 -20.49 26.12 -6.78
C LEU A 575 -19.60 26.21 -5.55
N CYS A 576 -20.01 26.97 -4.55
CA CYS A 576 -19.23 27.21 -3.34
C CYS A 576 -19.81 26.40 -2.17
N CYS A 577 -19.03 25.44 -1.67
CA CYS A 577 -19.37 24.67 -0.48
C CYS A 577 -19.00 25.45 0.77
N GLY A 578 -19.95 26.19 1.34
CA GLY A 578 -19.71 27.00 2.54
C GLY A 578 -19.68 28.50 2.25
N ARG A 579 -18.90 29.25 3.03
CA ARG A 579 -18.83 30.72 2.89
C ARG A 579 -17.91 31.08 1.71
N PRO A 580 -18.21 32.15 0.95
CA PRO A 580 -17.26 32.67 -0.02
C PRO A 580 -15.91 32.98 0.64
N PRO A 581 -14.78 32.83 -0.07
CA PRO A 581 -13.46 33.17 0.45
C PRO A 581 -13.43 34.61 0.96
N ALA A 582 -12.89 34.81 2.16
CA ALA A 582 -12.79 36.11 2.81
C ALA A 582 -11.35 36.64 2.84
N LEU A 583 -10.41 35.85 2.32
CA LEU A 583 -9.00 36.16 2.26
C LEU A 583 -8.49 36.05 0.82
N ILE A 584 -7.63 36.99 0.43
CA ILE A 584 -6.83 36.92 -0.79
C ILE A 584 -5.38 37.07 -0.38
N GLU A 585 -4.56 36.09 -0.69
CA GLU A 585 -3.14 36.01 -0.29
C GLU A 585 -2.94 36.21 1.23
N GLY A 586 -3.83 35.60 2.02
CA GLY A 586 -3.87 35.66 3.47
C GLY A 586 -4.36 36.98 4.05
N ARG A 587 -4.78 37.96 3.22
CA ARG A 587 -5.29 39.26 3.67
C ARG A 587 -6.81 39.34 3.59
N PRO A 588 -7.49 40.03 4.53
CA PRO A 588 -8.92 40.32 4.43
C PRO A 588 -9.30 40.96 3.09
N SER A 589 -10.34 40.43 2.45
CA SER A 589 -10.88 40.95 1.20
C SER A 589 -12.39 40.70 1.11
N ASP A 590 -13.13 41.65 0.54
CA ASP A 590 -14.56 41.52 0.24
C ASP A 590 -14.83 40.94 -1.16
N ARG A 591 -13.80 40.68 -1.96
CA ARG A 591 -13.91 40.20 -3.35
C ARG A 591 -14.72 38.92 -3.48
N GLY A 592 -14.47 37.91 -2.65
CA GLY A 592 -15.24 36.65 -2.67
C GLY A 592 -16.72 36.89 -2.35
N GLN A 593 -17.01 37.73 -1.36
CA GLN A 593 -18.38 38.10 -1.01
C GLN A 593 -19.07 38.90 -2.14
N ALA A 594 -18.35 39.82 -2.80
CA ALA A 594 -18.86 40.60 -3.92
C ALA A 594 -19.14 39.71 -5.14
N ALA A 595 -18.20 38.82 -5.50
CA ALA A 595 -18.36 37.86 -6.58
C ALA A 595 -19.53 36.89 -6.34
N SER A 596 -19.79 36.52 -5.08
CA SER A 596 -20.90 35.63 -4.72
C SER A 596 -22.30 36.19 -5.01
N LYS A 597 -22.43 37.51 -5.26
CA LYS A 597 -23.69 38.14 -5.67
C LYS A 597 -24.06 37.87 -7.14
N ASN A 598 -23.12 37.39 -7.95
CA ASN A 598 -23.40 37.01 -9.33
C ASN A 598 -24.29 35.74 -9.35
N PRO A 599 -25.38 35.69 -10.14
CA PRO A 599 -26.27 34.51 -10.21
C PRO A 599 -25.58 33.20 -10.61
N SER A 600 -24.43 33.29 -11.27
CA SER A 600 -23.62 32.14 -11.67
C SER A 600 -22.81 31.55 -10.51
N TRP A 601 -22.71 32.26 -9.37
CA TRP A 601 -22.11 31.78 -8.13
C TRP A 601 -23.21 31.31 -7.16
N GLN A 602 -23.18 30.03 -6.80
CA GLN A 602 -24.20 29.42 -5.96
C GLN A 602 -23.56 28.78 -4.73
N ARG A 603 -24.08 29.12 -3.55
CA ARG A 603 -23.72 28.44 -2.31
C ARG A 603 -24.51 27.15 -2.19
N MET A 604 -23.82 26.04 -1.90
CA MET A 604 -24.46 24.73 -1.83
C MET A 604 -23.72 23.80 -0.88
N ASP A 605 -24.44 23.10 0.00
CA ASP A 605 -23.83 22.10 0.86
C ASP A 605 -23.50 20.81 0.09
N ARG A 606 -22.67 19.94 0.68
CA ARG A 606 -22.14 18.71 0.05
C ARG A 606 -23.21 17.81 -0.59
N VAL A 607 -24.29 17.52 0.12
CA VAL A 607 -25.33 16.58 -0.37
C VAL A 607 -26.14 17.19 -1.53
N PRO A 608 -26.66 18.43 -1.41
CA PRO A 608 -27.28 19.12 -2.55
C PRO A 608 -26.34 19.29 -3.74
N LEU A 609 -25.04 19.50 -3.52
CA LEU A 609 -24.03 19.58 -4.58
C LEU A 609 -24.01 18.31 -5.43
N ILE A 610 -23.78 17.15 -4.80
CA ILE A 610 -23.71 15.86 -5.50
C ILE A 610 -25.00 15.61 -6.27
N ARG A 611 -26.17 15.86 -5.66
CA ARG A 611 -27.48 15.72 -6.33
C ARG A 611 -27.58 16.62 -7.56
N THR A 612 -27.17 17.88 -7.45
CA THR A 612 -27.23 18.86 -8.54
C THR A 612 -26.34 18.46 -9.70
N LEU A 613 -25.12 18.00 -9.41
CA LEU A 613 -24.17 17.54 -10.43
C LEU A 613 -24.72 16.33 -11.21
N LEU A 614 -25.31 15.36 -10.50
CA LEU A 614 -25.94 14.20 -11.13
C LEU A 614 -27.19 14.56 -11.95
N THR A 615 -28.03 15.47 -11.45
CA THR A 615 -29.31 15.84 -12.09
C THR A 615 -29.09 16.71 -13.33
N ASN A 616 -28.05 17.56 -13.32
CA ASN A 616 -27.77 18.49 -14.39
C ASN A 616 -26.70 17.99 -15.37
N SER A 617 -26.24 16.74 -15.24
CA SER A 617 -25.32 16.15 -16.20
C SER A 617 -25.98 16.11 -17.58
N THR A 618 -25.26 16.59 -18.59
CA THR A 618 -25.66 16.50 -20.00
C THR A 618 -24.96 15.36 -20.73
N ASP A 619 -24.06 14.64 -20.04
CA ASP A 619 -23.41 13.47 -20.60
C ASP A 619 -24.42 12.31 -20.67
N PRO A 620 -24.62 11.68 -21.85
CA PRO A 620 -25.48 10.51 -21.97
C PRO A 620 -24.93 9.27 -21.25
N PHE A 621 -23.68 9.32 -20.78
CA PHE A 621 -23.07 8.28 -19.97
C PHE A 621 -23.55 8.34 -18.50
N SER A 622 -23.98 7.21 -17.96
CA SER A 622 -24.24 7.08 -16.52
C SER A 622 -24.01 5.67 -16.00
N ILE A 623 -23.62 5.57 -14.73
CA ILE A 623 -23.53 4.33 -13.97
C ILE A 623 -24.57 4.38 -12.87
N ARG A 624 -25.43 3.37 -12.80
CA ARG A 624 -26.43 3.20 -11.73
C ARG A 624 -26.12 1.97 -10.92
N ILE A 625 -25.82 2.15 -9.64
CA ILE A 625 -25.60 1.07 -8.69
C ILE A 625 -26.95 0.54 -8.20
N ASN A 626 -27.09 -0.77 -8.07
CA ASN A 626 -28.31 -1.39 -7.54
C ASN A 626 -28.51 -1.02 -6.05
N ARG A 627 -29.75 -1.04 -5.56
CA ARG A 627 -30.03 -0.74 -4.14
C ARG A 627 -29.41 -1.80 -3.21
N GLY A 628 -28.90 -1.35 -2.06
CA GLY A 628 -28.38 -2.22 -1.00
C GLY A 628 -26.98 -2.81 -1.26
N GLN A 629 -26.26 -2.34 -2.28
CA GLN A 629 -24.88 -2.76 -2.51
C GLN A 629 -23.93 -2.12 -1.50
N THR A 630 -22.96 -2.88 -1.01
CA THR A 630 -21.92 -2.45 -0.05
C THR A 630 -20.50 -2.57 -0.60
N GLY A 631 -20.35 -2.94 -1.88
CA GLY A 631 -19.07 -2.86 -2.57
C GLY A 631 -18.58 -1.40 -2.72
N ILE A 632 -17.36 -1.24 -3.22
CA ILE A 632 -16.75 0.09 -3.40
C ILE A 632 -16.41 0.23 -4.89
N LEU A 633 -17.25 0.95 -5.63
CA LEU A 633 -17.14 1.08 -7.08
C LEU A 633 -16.43 2.37 -7.48
N PHE A 634 -15.43 2.24 -8.35
CA PHE A 634 -14.85 3.34 -9.10
C PHE A 634 -14.88 3.03 -10.60
N HIS A 635 -14.81 4.06 -11.44
CA HIS A 635 -14.71 3.92 -12.87
C HIS A 635 -13.67 4.87 -13.49
N HIS A 636 -13.14 4.47 -14.65
CA HIS A 636 -12.28 5.29 -15.49
C HIS A 636 -12.78 5.23 -16.94
N ARG A 637 -12.91 6.40 -17.58
CA ARG A 637 -13.34 6.49 -18.97
C ARG A 637 -12.30 7.20 -19.83
N ARG A 638 -11.91 6.58 -20.94
CA ARG A 638 -11.01 7.16 -21.96
C ARG A 638 -11.72 7.25 -23.29
N LYS A 639 -11.76 8.45 -23.87
CA LYS A 639 -12.32 8.72 -25.20
C LYS A 639 -11.28 8.42 -26.27
N LEU A 640 -11.62 7.52 -27.18
CA LEU A 640 -10.91 7.24 -28.43
C LEU A 640 -11.69 7.85 -29.61
N LYS A 641 -11.11 7.85 -30.81
CA LYS A 641 -11.79 8.40 -32.01
C LYS A 641 -13.10 7.67 -32.37
N ASP A 642 -13.22 6.39 -32.04
CA ASP A 642 -14.32 5.51 -32.47
C ASP A 642 -15.17 4.92 -31.33
N GLY A 643 -14.97 5.38 -30.09
CA GLY A 643 -15.73 4.97 -28.92
C GLY A 643 -15.00 5.28 -27.61
N ASP A 644 -15.55 4.79 -26.50
CA ASP A 644 -15.01 4.99 -25.16
C ASP A 644 -14.51 3.67 -24.56
N LEU A 645 -13.34 3.67 -23.94
CA LEU A 645 -12.95 2.62 -23.00
C LEU A 645 -13.56 2.95 -21.63
N LEU A 646 -14.15 1.95 -20.98
CA LEU A 646 -14.68 2.04 -19.63
C LEU A 646 -14.08 0.92 -18.78
N PHE A 647 -13.32 1.30 -17.75
CA PHE A 647 -12.83 0.39 -16.73
C PHE A 647 -13.64 0.56 -15.45
N LEU A 648 -14.19 -0.53 -14.92
CA LEU A 648 -14.86 -0.57 -13.63
C LEU A 648 -14.06 -1.45 -12.67
N THR A 649 -13.93 -1.03 -11.42
CA THR A 649 -13.35 -1.87 -10.37
C THR A 649 -14.13 -1.78 -9.07
N ASN A 650 -14.27 -2.93 -8.43
CA ASN A 650 -14.79 -3.06 -7.08
C ASN A 650 -13.62 -3.25 -6.10
N THR A 651 -13.26 -2.17 -5.41
CA THR A 651 -12.17 -2.15 -4.41
C THR A 651 -12.58 -2.78 -3.08
N SER A 652 -13.82 -3.24 -2.90
CA SER A 652 -14.19 -4.00 -1.69
C SER A 652 -13.60 -5.40 -1.73
N ILE A 653 -12.99 -5.83 -0.62
CA ILE A 653 -12.51 -7.21 -0.43
C ILE A 653 -13.61 -8.20 -0.02
N ASP A 654 -14.71 -7.69 0.52
CA ASP A 654 -15.76 -8.51 1.13
C ASP A 654 -17.07 -8.55 0.34
N ALA A 655 -17.43 -7.44 -0.31
CA ALA A 655 -18.75 -7.24 -0.90
C ALA A 655 -18.68 -7.16 -2.43
N PRO A 656 -19.60 -7.83 -3.15
CA PRO A 656 -19.75 -7.65 -4.60
C PRO A 656 -20.38 -6.29 -4.92
N MET A 657 -20.37 -5.95 -6.21
CA MET A 657 -21.00 -4.75 -6.75
C MET A 657 -21.76 -5.06 -8.03
N THR A 658 -23.02 -4.66 -8.09
CA THR A 658 -23.89 -4.81 -9.26
C THR A 658 -24.57 -3.50 -9.63
N GLY A 659 -24.82 -3.32 -10.92
CA GLY A 659 -25.46 -2.12 -11.44
C GLY A 659 -25.63 -2.17 -12.95
N SER A 660 -25.94 -1.02 -13.55
CA SER A 660 -26.08 -0.87 -14.99
C SER A 660 -25.35 0.36 -15.50
N ILE A 661 -24.83 0.26 -16.72
CA ILE A 661 -24.25 1.36 -17.50
C ILE A 661 -25.27 1.77 -18.56
N GLU A 662 -25.46 3.06 -18.75
CA GLU A 662 -26.18 3.65 -19.89
C GLU A 662 -25.21 4.55 -20.65
N ALA A 663 -25.19 4.46 -21.98
CA ALA A 663 -24.28 5.26 -22.82
C ALA A 663 -24.83 5.43 -24.24
N ALA A 664 -24.44 6.52 -24.91
CA ALA A 664 -24.73 6.78 -26.33
C ALA A 664 -23.85 5.95 -27.29
N ALA A 665 -23.64 4.67 -26.98
CA ALA A 665 -22.90 3.72 -27.82
C ALA A 665 -23.85 2.83 -28.64
N LYS A 666 -23.33 2.19 -29.69
CA LYS A 666 -24.07 1.29 -30.58
C LYS A 666 -23.77 -0.20 -30.34
N SER A 667 -22.66 -0.51 -29.68
CA SER A 667 -22.32 -1.87 -29.24
C SER A 667 -21.29 -1.85 -28.12
N ILE A 668 -21.16 -2.95 -27.38
CA ILE A 668 -20.17 -3.11 -26.31
C ILE A 668 -19.34 -4.36 -26.56
N GLN A 669 -18.02 -4.23 -26.36
CA GLN A 669 -17.11 -5.35 -26.29
C GLN A 669 -16.50 -5.44 -24.88
N GLN A 670 -16.34 -6.65 -24.35
CA GLN A 670 -15.50 -6.88 -23.17
C GLN A 670 -14.09 -7.24 -23.63
N TRP A 671 -13.10 -6.58 -23.05
CA TRP A 671 -11.70 -6.81 -23.32
C TRP A 671 -11.08 -7.47 -22.08
N ASN A 672 -10.77 -8.77 -22.20
CA ASN A 672 -10.32 -9.54 -21.06
C ASN A 672 -8.81 -9.33 -20.81
N LEU A 673 -8.47 -8.64 -19.73
CA LEU A 673 -7.10 -8.30 -19.34
C LEU A 673 -6.21 -9.52 -19.02
N GLU A 674 -6.81 -10.66 -18.65
CA GLU A 674 -6.04 -11.87 -18.30
C GLU A 674 -5.70 -12.71 -19.54
N THR A 675 -6.63 -12.80 -20.48
CA THR A 675 -6.55 -13.71 -21.65
C THR A 675 -6.34 -12.99 -22.98
N ALA A 676 -6.36 -11.65 -22.99
CA ALA A 676 -6.41 -10.80 -24.18
C ALA A 676 -7.64 -10.99 -25.09
N LYS A 677 -8.57 -11.89 -24.74
CA LYS A 677 -9.75 -12.16 -25.57
C LYS A 677 -10.69 -10.95 -25.58
N ILE A 678 -11.11 -10.55 -26.78
CA ILE A 678 -12.14 -9.53 -26.99
C ILE A 678 -13.41 -10.23 -27.46
N SER A 679 -14.53 -9.98 -26.79
CA SER A 679 -15.82 -10.59 -27.13
C SER A 679 -16.95 -9.58 -27.03
N PRO A 680 -18.07 -9.78 -27.75
CA PRO A 680 -19.32 -9.06 -27.47
C PRO A 680 -19.66 -9.10 -25.97
N TYR A 681 -20.17 -7.98 -25.44
CA TYR A 681 -20.75 -7.93 -24.10
C TYR A 681 -22.27 -7.84 -24.21
N GLN A 682 -22.99 -8.26 -23.18
CA GLN A 682 -24.45 -8.21 -23.19
C GLN A 682 -24.94 -6.78 -22.99
N PHE A 683 -25.78 -6.31 -23.92
CA PHE A 683 -26.47 -5.02 -23.81
C PHE A 683 -27.87 -5.10 -24.42
N ALA A 684 -28.73 -4.15 -24.03
CA ALA A 684 -30.02 -3.86 -24.64
C ALA A 684 -29.97 -2.47 -25.28
N THR A 685 -30.61 -2.28 -26.43
CA THR A 685 -30.78 -0.97 -27.06
C THR A 685 -31.98 -0.24 -26.48
N ASN A 686 -31.87 1.08 -26.32
CA ASN A 686 -32.96 1.97 -25.93
C ASN A 686 -32.90 3.28 -26.73
N ASN A 687 -33.84 4.20 -26.50
CA ASN A 687 -33.89 5.47 -27.24
C ASN A 687 -32.66 6.39 -27.00
N ALA A 688 -31.90 6.16 -25.93
CA ALA A 688 -30.72 6.95 -25.55
C ALA A 688 -29.38 6.30 -25.97
N GLY A 689 -29.42 5.12 -26.60
CA GLY A 689 -28.25 4.32 -26.96
C GLY A 689 -28.37 2.89 -26.46
N ILE A 690 -27.53 2.51 -25.50
CA ILE A 690 -27.50 1.17 -24.93
C ILE A 690 -27.53 1.17 -23.41
N LYS A 691 -28.02 0.06 -22.85
CA LYS A 691 -27.97 -0.28 -21.43
C LYS A 691 -27.32 -1.64 -21.24
N ALA A 692 -26.39 -1.75 -20.29
CA ALA A 692 -25.71 -3.00 -19.99
C ALA A 692 -25.55 -3.20 -18.48
N ASP A 693 -25.88 -4.38 -17.98
CA ASP A 693 -25.71 -4.73 -16.58
C ASP A 693 -24.27 -5.19 -16.31
N PHE A 694 -23.74 -4.91 -15.12
CA PHE A 694 -22.46 -5.43 -14.66
C PHE A 694 -22.61 -6.11 -13.29
N ASN A 695 -21.75 -7.11 -13.07
CA ASN A 695 -21.64 -7.83 -11.81
C ASN A 695 -20.16 -8.08 -11.50
N LEU A 696 -19.64 -7.31 -10.54
CA LEU A 696 -18.26 -7.42 -10.08
C LEU A 696 -18.24 -8.18 -8.75
N PRO A 697 -17.51 -9.30 -8.64
CA PRO A 697 -17.22 -9.88 -7.34
C PRO A 697 -16.36 -8.91 -6.50
N PRO A 698 -16.13 -9.20 -5.21
CA PRO A 698 -15.09 -8.50 -4.45
C PRO A 698 -13.74 -8.59 -5.18
N CYS A 699 -12.99 -7.49 -5.18
CA CYS A 699 -11.75 -7.30 -5.95
C CYS A 699 -11.90 -7.53 -7.49
N GLY A 700 -13.14 -7.47 -7.99
CA GLY A 700 -13.47 -7.70 -9.40
C GLY A 700 -13.32 -6.44 -10.24
N SER A 701 -12.89 -6.61 -11.49
CA SER A 701 -12.76 -5.53 -12.47
C SER A 701 -13.30 -5.93 -13.84
N LEU A 702 -13.68 -4.95 -14.65
CA LEU A 702 -14.26 -5.12 -15.98
C LEU A 702 -13.78 -4.00 -16.91
N LEU A 703 -13.18 -4.36 -18.05
CA LEU A 703 -12.83 -3.43 -19.13
C LEU A 703 -13.79 -3.63 -20.31
N LEU A 704 -14.48 -2.54 -20.66
CA LEU A 704 -15.41 -2.47 -21.78
C LEU A 704 -14.94 -1.47 -22.82
N PHE A 705 -15.25 -1.73 -24.08
CA PHE A 705 -15.19 -0.75 -25.15
C PHE A 705 -16.62 -0.47 -25.64
N LEU A 706 -17.05 0.78 -25.47
CA LEU A 706 -18.35 1.31 -25.86
C LEU A 706 -18.20 1.90 -27.27
N SER A 707 -18.56 1.14 -28.30
CA SER A 707 -18.28 1.53 -29.69
C SER A 707 -19.36 2.43 -30.28
N ASN A 708 -18.95 3.40 -31.09
CA ASN A 708 -19.84 4.20 -31.93
C ASN A 708 -20.34 3.44 -33.18
N ARG A 709 -19.91 2.19 -33.37
CA ARG A 709 -20.28 1.31 -34.49
C ARG A 709 -21.23 0.20 -34.03
N PRO A 710 -22.17 -0.23 -34.89
CA PRO A 710 -23.07 -1.34 -34.57
C PRO A 710 -22.29 -2.64 -34.41
N GLY A 711 -22.83 -3.56 -33.60
CA GLY A 711 -22.23 -4.84 -33.30
C GLY A 711 -23.21 -5.78 -32.61
N ASN A 712 -22.83 -7.05 -32.50
CA ASN A 712 -23.67 -8.06 -31.87
C ASN A 712 -23.67 -7.90 -30.34
N SER A 713 -24.81 -8.14 -29.71
CA SER A 713 -24.92 -8.31 -28.25
C SER A 713 -24.62 -9.76 -27.88
N ALA A 714 -23.95 -9.99 -26.75
CA ALA A 714 -23.74 -11.34 -26.25
C ALA A 714 -25.08 -12.00 -25.84
N ALA A 715 -25.19 -13.32 -26.03
CA ALA A 715 -26.35 -14.07 -25.57
C ALA A 715 -26.43 -14.03 -24.03
N LYS A 716 -27.64 -13.90 -23.48
CA LYS A 716 -27.88 -14.00 -22.04
C LYS A 716 -27.74 -15.45 -21.59
N GLU A 717 -26.55 -15.85 -21.17
CA GLU A 717 -26.34 -17.18 -20.62
C GLU A 717 -26.74 -17.20 -19.14
N THR A 718 -27.66 -18.09 -18.77
CA THR A 718 -27.91 -18.47 -17.36
C THR A 718 -27.47 -19.93 -17.21
N PRO A 719 -26.16 -20.21 -17.18
CA PRO A 719 -25.69 -21.59 -17.21
C PRO A 719 -26.16 -22.32 -15.95
N LYS A 720 -26.79 -23.48 -16.12
CA LYS A 720 -27.16 -24.36 -15.01
C LYS A 720 -25.91 -25.03 -14.48
N THR A 721 -25.35 -24.48 -13.41
CA THR A 721 -24.15 -25.06 -12.79
C THR A 721 -24.49 -26.37 -12.08
N THR A 722 -23.83 -27.46 -12.47
CA THR A 722 -23.92 -28.75 -11.80
C THR A 722 -22.56 -29.13 -11.21
N MET A 723 -22.53 -29.52 -9.94
CA MET A 723 -21.30 -30.01 -9.30
C MET A 723 -21.05 -31.47 -9.68
N ILE A 724 -19.83 -31.78 -10.13
CA ILE A 724 -19.38 -33.15 -10.39
C ILE A 724 -18.73 -33.69 -9.12
N PRO A 725 -19.27 -34.77 -8.53
CA PRO A 725 -18.70 -35.34 -7.31
C PRO A 725 -17.32 -35.94 -7.59
N ALA A 726 -16.40 -35.74 -6.65
CA ALA A 726 -15.13 -36.44 -6.67
C ALA A 726 -15.33 -37.93 -6.34
N ILE A 727 -14.58 -38.80 -7.02
CA ILE A 727 -14.60 -40.26 -6.78
C ILE A 727 -13.53 -40.71 -5.78
N THR A 728 -12.66 -39.80 -5.34
CA THR A 728 -11.66 -40.05 -4.28
C THR A 728 -11.63 -38.92 -3.26
N LYS A 729 -11.26 -39.24 -2.02
CA LYS A 729 -10.88 -38.24 -1.02
C LYS A 729 -9.62 -37.47 -1.49
N PRO A 730 -9.40 -36.22 -1.02
CA PRO A 730 -8.19 -35.48 -1.32
C PRO A 730 -6.94 -36.21 -0.80
N SER A 731 -5.96 -36.41 -1.68
CA SER A 731 -4.58 -36.75 -1.28
C SER A 731 -3.81 -35.44 -1.12
N ILE A 732 -3.15 -35.25 0.04
CA ILE A 732 -2.57 -33.97 0.43
C ILE A 732 -1.07 -34.14 0.68
N LYS A 733 -0.24 -33.27 0.09
CA LYS A 733 1.21 -33.35 0.19
C LYS A 733 1.87 -31.97 0.16
N ARG A 734 2.82 -31.71 1.07
CA ARG A 734 3.74 -30.57 0.96
C ARG A 734 4.65 -30.72 -0.25
N ILE A 735 4.95 -29.62 -0.93
CA ILE A 735 5.85 -29.63 -2.09
C ILE A 735 7.32 -29.37 -1.72
N ALA A 736 7.59 -29.00 -0.46
CA ALA A 736 8.92 -28.67 0.04
C ALA A 736 9.10 -29.12 1.52
N PRO A 737 10.35 -29.22 2.02
CA PRO A 737 10.63 -29.48 3.44
C PRO A 737 9.96 -28.47 4.38
N ASN A 738 9.64 -28.91 5.60
CA ASN A 738 9.18 -28.01 6.65
C ASN A 738 10.34 -27.14 7.16
N VAL A 739 10.01 -26.01 7.79
CA VAL A 739 10.96 -25.01 8.25
C VAL A 739 10.77 -24.77 9.74
N LEU A 740 11.87 -24.73 10.50
CA LEU A 740 11.93 -24.16 11.84
C LEU A 740 12.85 -22.94 11.81
N THR A 741 12.31 -21.76 12.14
CA THR A 741 13.09 -20.53 12.29
C THR A 741 13.67 -20.46 13.70
N LEU A 742 14.98 -20.25 13.80
CA LEU A 742 15.73 -20.04 15.05
C LEU A 742 16.17 -18.59 15.12
N ASP A 743 15.35 -17.75 15.77
CA ASP A 743 15.53 -16.30 15.85
C ASP A 743 16.07 -15.80 17.21
N TYR A 744 16.42 -16.74 18.09
CA TYR A 744 17.10 -16.50 19.36
C TYR A 744 18.41 -17.29 19.42
N VAL A 745 19.40 -16.70 20.09
CA VAL A 745 20.77 -17.22 20.07
C VAL A 745 21.47 -16.92 21.39
N ASP A 746 22.36 -17.82 21.80
CA ASP A 746 23.40 -17.48 22.79
C ASP A 746 24.58 -16.87 22.05
N ILE A 747 25.04 -15.68 22.45
CA ILE A 747 26.16 -15.00 21.82
C ILE A 747 27.26 -14.68 22.84
N THR A 748 28.51 -14.96 22.47
CA THR A 748 29.70 -14.58 23.20
C THR A 748 30.56 -13.65 22.35
N ALA A 749 30.84 -12.44 22.84
CA ALA A 749 31.72 -11.47 22.17
C ALA A 749 32.42 -10.59 23.22
N GLY A 750 33.71 -10.27 23.01
CA GLY A 750 34.48 -9.45 23.96
C GLY A 750 34.52 -10.00 25.39
N GLY A 751 34.54 -11.33 25.55
CA GLY A 751 34.56 -12.01 26.87
C GLY A 751 33.23 -12.05 27.61
N GLU A 752 32.14 -11.51 27.05
CA GLU A 752 30.80 -11.51 27.66
C GLU A 752 29.85 -12.43 26.88
N THR A 753 29.06 -13.22 27.60
CA THR A 753 28.03 -14.10 27.02
C THR A 753 26.62 -13.60 27.37
N LYS A 754 25.77 -13.44 26.35
CA LYS A 754 24.33 -13.23 26.49
C LYS A 754 23.60 -14.47 26.00
N LYS A 755 22.67 -14.98 26.80
CA LYS A 755 21.90 -16.16 26.46
C LYS A 755 20.53 -15.78 25.95
N ASP A 756 19.99 -16.60 25.04
CA ASP A 756 18.55 -16.59 24.77
C ASP A 756 18.06 -15.17 24.37
N ILE A 757 18.88 -14.48 23.58
CA ILE A 757 18.64 -13.11 23.12
C ILE A 757 18.22 -13.12 21.65
N TYR A 758 17.27 -12.25 21.30
CA TYR A 758 16.78 -12.13 19.93
C TYR A 758 17.90 -11.72 18.97
N PHE A 759 17.92 -12.30 17.77
CA PHE A 759 19.06 -12.21 16.83
C PHE A 759 19.48 -10.76 16.55
N TYR A 760 18.54 -9.82 16.51
CA TYR A 760 18.82 -8.43 16.19
C TYR A 760 19.67 -7.76 17.28
N GLN A 761 19.32 -7.97 18.55
CA GLN A 761 20.10 -7.49 19.70
C GLN A 761 21.43 -8.23 19.80
N ALA A 762 21.47 -9.53 19.45
CA ALA A 762 22.70 -10.29 19.38
C ALA A 762 23.66 -9.73 18.31
N ASN A 763 23.15 -9.41 17.13
CA ASN A 763 23.88 -8.79 16.04
C ASN A 763 24.44 -7.42 16.47
N ARG A 764 23.59 -6.55 17.03
CA ARG A 764 24.04 -5.26 17.58
C ARG A 764 25.13 -5.44 18.64
N PHE A 765 24.99 -6.42 19.53
CA PHE A 765 25.97 -6.73 20.55
C PHE A 765 27.32 -7.18 19.96
N ALA A 766 27.32 -8.01 18.91
CA ALA A 766 28.53 -8.38 18.18
C ALA A 766 29.25 -7.17 17.60
N PHE A 767 28.55 -6.25 16.92
CA PHE A 767 29.17 -5.02 16.40
C PHE A 767 29.72 -4.13 17.53
N GLN A 768 28.96 -3.94 18.62
CA GLN A 768 29.37 -3.12 19.77
C GLN A 768 30.65 -3.63 20.42
N LYS A 769 30.76 -4.93 20.63
CA LYS A 769 31.96 -5.56 21.21
C LYS A 769 33.17 -5.53 20.29
N ASN A 770 32.97 -5.24 19.00
CA ASN A 770 34.02 -5.17 18.00
C ASN A 770 34.20 -3.75 17.42
N GLY A 771 33.79 -2.70 18.16
CA GLY A 771 34.14 -1.31 17.88
C GLY A 771 33.20 -0.55 16.93
N MET A 772 31.94 -0.95 16.82
CA MET A 772 30.90 -0.24 16.06
C MET A 772 29.57 -0.21 16.81
N ASP A 773 28.81 0.88 16.71
CA ASP A 773 27.56 1.02 17.49
C ASP A 773 26.48 -0.02 17.15
N ARG A 774 26.43 -0.47 15.89
CA ARG A 774 25.49 -1.45 15.32
C ARG A 774 25.90 -1.86 13.90
N ASN A 775 25.15 -2.79 13.29
CA ASN A 775 25.28 -3.16 11.89
C ASN A 775 25.09 -1.94 10.97
N PRO A 776 26.07 -1.57 10.13
CA PRO A 776 25.92 -0.43 9.24
C PRO A 776 24.96 -0.69 8.08
N TRP A 777 24.71 -1.94 7.70
CA TRP A 777 23.90 -2.28 6.51
C TRP A 777 22.39 -2.00 6.67
N ASP A 778 21.94 -1.68 7.89
CA ASP A 778 20.57 -1.21 8.19
C ASP A 778 20.51 0.21 8.77
N SER A 779 21.64 0.91 8.85
CA SER A 779 21.75 2.18 9.57
C SER A 779 22.64 3.24 8.91
N ALA A 780 23.31 2.88 7.81
CA ALA A 780 24.16 3.79 7.07
C ALA A 780 24.15 3.52 5.56
N VAL A 781 24.31 4.60 4.81
CA VAL A 781 24.69 4.55 3.40
C VAL A 781 26.22 4.52 3.30
N GLN A 782 26.76 3.70 2.41
CA GLN A 782 28.19 3.67 2.16
C GLN A 782 28.63 4.88 1.31
N LEU A 783 29.47 5.73 1.89
CA LEU A 783 30.21 6.74 1.13
C LEU A 783 31.46 6.10 0.51
N ARG A 784 31.47 5.93 -0.82
CA ARG A 784 32.52 5.23 -1.59
C ARG A 784 32.75 3.81 -1.08
N ASP A 785 33.88 3.55 -0.44
CA ASP A 785 34.32 2.24 0.06
C ASP A 785 34.67 2.26 1.57
N GLN A 786 34.27 3.32 2.29
CA GLN A 786 34.66 3.54 3.69
C GLN A 786 34.23 2.40 4.63
N LEU A 787 33.05 1.80 4.40
CA LEU A 787 32.57 0.69 5.22
C LEU A 787 33.27 -0.63 4.85
N ILE A 788 33.31 -0.99 3.55
CA ILE A 788 33.94 -2.24 3.08
C ILE A 788 35.45 -2.31 3.34
N THR A 789 36.15 -1.18 3.45
CA THR A 789 37.59 -1.13 3.75
C THR A 789 37.91 -1.16 5.25
N LYS A 790 36.91 -1.04 6.13
CA LYS A 790 37.09 -1.02 7.58
C LYS A 790 37.78 -2.30 8.06
N LYS A 791 38.83 -2.12 8.85
CA LYS A 791 39.57 -3.21 9.51
C LYS A 791 39.07 -3.39 10.95
N PHE A 792 39.04 -4.65 11.38
CA PHE A 792 38.75 -5.04 12.76
C PHE A 792 40.02 -5.62 13.38
N PRO A 793 40.18 -5.54 14.72
CA PRO A 793 41.33 -6.14 15.41
C PRO A 793 41.48 -7.65 15.11
N PRO A 794 42.69 -8.22 15.07
CA PRO A 794 42.89 -9.66 14.81
C PRO A 794 42.17 -10.60 15.79
N GLU A 795 42.00 -10.16 17.03
CA GLU A 795 41.30 -10.85 18.11
C GLU A 795 39.78 -10.62 18.12
N SER A 796 39.28 -9.75 17.23
CA SER A 796 37.85 -9.49 17.08
C SER A 796 37.09 -10.75 16.69
N GLY A 797 35.81 -10.79 16.98
CA GLY A 797 34.99 -11.94 16.67
C GLY A 797 33.80 -12.10 17.59
N PHE A 798 33.06 -13.17 17.32
CA PHE A 798 32.01 -13.66 18.19
C PHE A 798 31.77 -15.14 17.94
N GLU A 799 31.17 -15.79 18.93
CA GLU A 799 30.60 -17.12 18.81
C GLU A 799 29.10 -17.04 19.07
N ALA A 800 28.29 -17.67 18.23
CA ALA A 800 26.84 -17.67 18.34
C ALA A 800 26.30 -19.10 18.25
N ALA A 801 25.46 -19.51 19.20
CA ALA A 801 24.93 -20.86 19.34
C ALA A 801 23.40 -20.89 19.22
N TYR A 802 22.92 -21.53 18.16
CA TYR A 802 21.50 -21.79 17.91
C TYR A 802 21.10 -23.12 18.51
N LYS A 803 20.05 -23.13 19.32
CA LYS A 803 19.55 -24.33 20.01
C LYS A 803 18.23 -24.79 19.41
N PHE A 804 18.04 -26.10 19.32
CA PHE A 804 16.75 -26.69 18.97
C PHE A 804 16.64 -28.11 19.52
N LYS A 805 15.40 -28.59 19.67
CA LYS A 805 15.11 -29.89 20.26
C LYS A 805 14.43 -30.83 19.27
N ILE A 806 14.82 -32.10 19.30
CA ILE A 806 14.20 -33.19 18.54
C ILE A 806 13.54 -34.19 19.50
N GLU A 807 12.25 -34.43 19.34
CA GLU A 807 11.48 -35.49 20.00
C GLU A 807 11.44 -36.74 19.10
N GLY A 808 11.72 -37.91 19.66
CA GLY A 808 11.70 -39.18 18.93
C GLY A 808 12.87 -39.35 17.96
N LYS A 809 12.64 -40.10 16.87
CA LYS A 809 13.66 -40.43 15.87
C LYS A 809 14.04 -39.19 15.04
N VAL A 810 15.35 -38.94 14.93
CA VAL A 810 15.91 -37.87 14.08
C VAL A 810 15.38 -37.99 12.64
N PRO A 811 14.72 -36.95 12.09
CA PRO A 811 14.30 -36.89 10.70
C PRO A 811 15.50 -36.97 9.75
N LYS A 812 15.35 -37.67 8.61
CA LYS A 812 16.41 -37.79 7.60
C LYS A 812 15.85 -37.50 6.20
N PRO A 813 16.46 -36.60 5.42
CA PRO A 813 17.61 -35.75 5.77
C PRO A 813 17.19 -34.54 6.63
N LEU A 814 18.15 -34.00 7.38
CA LEU A 814 18.02 -32.75 8.14
C LEU A 814 19.13 -31.77 7.76
N HIS A 815 18.76 -30.52 7.50
CA HIS A 815 19.69 -29.45 7.15
C HIS A 815 19.48 -28.25 8.06
N ILE A 816 20.53 -27.45 8.26
CA ILE A 816 20.41 -26.08 8.78
C ILE A 816 20.88 -25.11 7.71
N VAL A 817 20.20 -23.98 7.59
CA VAL A 817 20.56 -22.89 6.68
C VAL A 817 21.13 -21.75 7.50
N ILE A 818 22.31 -21.31 7.10
CA ILE A 818 23.06 -20.20 7.71
C ILE A 818 23.45 -19.25 6.58
N GLU A 819 23.26 -17.95 6.78
CA GLU A 819 23.66 -16.95 5.80
C GLU A 819 25.18 -16.81 5.77
N ARG A 820 25.77 -16.70 4.57
CA ARG A 820 27.22 -16.53 4.36
C ARG A 820 28.06 -17.56 5.12
N THR A 821 27.77 -18.85 4.93
CA THR A 821 28.55 -19.96 5.55
C THR A 821 30.04 -19.89 5.26
N ASP A 822 30.46 -19.19 4.20
CA ASP A 822 31.85 -18.91 3.87
C ASP A 822 32.58 -18.04 4.92
N LEU A 823 31.85 -17.32 5.77
CA LEU A 823 32.40 -16.44 6.80
C LEU A 823 32.57 -17.13 8.17
N TYR A 824 32.03 -18.33 8.37
CA TYR A 824 31.93 -18.95 9.68
C TYR A 824 32.60 -20.32 9.75
N GLU A 825 33.26 -20.61 10.85
CA GLU A 825 33.44 -22.00 11.27
C GLU A 825 32.14 -22.50 11.90
N ILE A 826 31.63 -23.64 11.41
CA ILE A 826 30.32 -24.16 11.83
C ILE A 826 30.49 -25.54 12.46
N THR A 827 29.93 -25.72 13.65
CA THR A 827 29.84 -27.02 14.32
C THR A 827 28.40 -27.36 14.70
N CYS A 828 28.05 -28.63 14.69
CA CYS A 828 26.79 -29.15 15.21
C CYS A 828 27.11 -30.21 16.27
N ASN A 829 26.72 -29.96 17.52
CA ASN A 829 27.07 -30.80 18.68
C ASN A 829 28.58 -31.10 18.75
N GLY A 830 29.42 -30.08 18.49
CA GLY A 830 30.89 -30.19 18.48
C GLY A 830 31.49 -30.82 17.22
N LYS A 831 30.70 -31.37 16.30
CA LYS A 831 31.20 -31.90 15.02
C LYS A 831 31.22 -30.81 13.95
N LYS A 832 32.35 -30.63 13.26
CA LYS A 832 32.48 -29.68 12.15
C LYS A 832 31.55 -30.06 11.00
N VAL A 833 30.80 -29.08 10.49
CA VAL A 833 29.89 -29.21 9.35
C VAL A 833 30.10 -28.05 8.39
N SER A 834 29.73 -28.22 7.11
CA SER A 834 29.85 -27.16 6.10
C SER A 834 28.81 -27.32 5.00
N ALA A 835 28.46 -26.21 4.35
CA ALA A 835 27.63 -26.24 3.16
C ALA A 835 28.45 -26.72 1.97
N LYS A 836 27.83 -27.49 1.08
CA LYS A 836 28.45 -27.81 -0.21
C LYS A 836 28.41 -26.56 -1.10
N LYS A 837 29.45 -26.33 -1.91
CA LYS A 837 29.49 -25.19 -2.84
C LYS A 837 28.26 -25.23 -3.75
N GLY A 838 27.54 -24.10 -3.83
CA GLY A 838 26.33 -23.96 -4.63
C GLY A 838 25.07 -24.59 -4.03
N ASP A 839 25.13 -25.16 -2.82
CA ASP A 839 23.97 -25.69 -2.12
C ASP A 839 23.37 -24.63 -1.19
N TRP A 840 22.24 -24.07 -1.58
CA TRP A 840 21.58 -22.97 -0.90
C TRP A 840 20.06 -23.20 -0.75
N TRP A 841 19.40 -22.33 0.00
CA TRP A 841 17.94 -22.31 0.14
C TRP A 841 17.43 -20.88 0.26
N LEU A 842 16.34 -20.56 -0.45
CA LEU A 842 15.69 -19.24 -0.51
C LEU A 842 16.52 -18.15 -1.21
N ASP A 843 17.75 -17.91 -0.77
CA ASP A 843 18.69 -16.94 -1.36
C ASP A 843 20.04 -17.64 -1.64
N LYS A 844 20.76 -17.23 -2.68
CA LYS A 844 22.06 -17.81 -3.06
C LYS A 844 23.14 -17.62 -1.97
N ALA A 845 23.00 -16.65 -1.07
CA ALA A 845 23.85 -16.42 0.09
C ALA A 845 23.46 -17.26 1.32
N PHE A 846 22.37 -18.03 1.27
CA PHE A 846 21.86 -18.82 2.39
C PHE A 846 22.34 -20.26 2.23
N GLY A 847 23.52 -20.56 2.77
CA GLY A 847 24.17 -21.86 2.61
C GLY A 847 23.42 -22.97 3.34
N LYS A 848 23.10 -24.06 2.62
CA LYS A 848 22.40 -25.22 3.17
C LYS A 848 23.40 -26.27 3.66
N VAL A 849 23.47 -26.45 4.98
CA VAL A 849 24.41 -27.35 5.67
C VAL A 849 23.70 -28.65 6.05
N ASN A 850 24.21 -29.80 5.63
CA ASN A 850 23.68 -31.09 6.07
C ASN A 850 24.19 -31.42 7.49
N ILE A 851 23.26 -31.59 8.43
CA ILE A 851 23.56 -31.89 9.84
C ILE A 851 23.07 -33.27 10.28
N THR A 852 22.54 -34.07 9.35
CA THR A 852 21.87 -35.36 9.62
C THR A 852 22.72 -36.32 10.47
N SER A 853 24.04 -36.36 10.28
CA SER A 853 24.98 -37.24 11.01
C SER A 853 25.50 -36.64 12.33
N ALA A 854 25.20 -35.38 12.60
CA ALA A 854 25.68 -34.65 13.78
C ALA A 854 24.59 -34.42 14.83
N VAL A 855 23.32 -34.39 14.43
CA VAL A 855 22.18 -34.23 15.35
C VAL A 855 21.83 -35.51 16.11
N LYS A 856 21.19 -35.35 17.25
CA LYS A 856 20.71 -36.41 18.14
C LYS A 856 19.29 -36.13 18.64
N THR A 857 18.61 -37.13 19.17
CA THR A 857 17.36 -36.92 19.94
C THR A 857 17.65 -36.08 21.18
N GLY A 858 16.72 -35.20 21.55
CA GLY A 858 16.89 -34.23 22.64
C GLY A 858 17.45 -32.90 22.14
N GLU A 859 18.25 -32.24 22.99
CA GLU A 859 18.84 -30.93 22.71
C GLU A 859 19.98 -31.03 21.69
N ASN A 860 19.99 -30.08 20.76
CA ASN A 860 21.03 -29.91 19.75
C ASN A 860 21.47 -28.45 19.70
N THR A 861 22.75 -28.24 19.46
CA THR A 861 23.34 -26.91 19.30
C THR A 861 24.11 -26.84 17.99
N VAL A 862 23.85 -25.80 17.20
CA VAL A 862 24.69 -25.41 16.07
C VAL A 862 25.39 -24.11 16.42
N THR A 863 26.71 -24.15 16.42
CA THR A 863 27.55 -23.00 16.77
C THR A 863 28.23 -22.47 15.50
N ILE A 864 28.17 -21.16 15.31
CA ILE A 864 28.95 -20.43 14.31
C ILE A 864 29.99 -19.57 15.02
N LYS A 865 31.20 -19.54 14.48
CA LYS A 865 32.31 -18.73 15.00
C LYS A 865 32.90 -17.85 13.90
N ALA A 866 33.01 -16.56 14.19
CA ALA A 866 33.67 -15.57 13.36
C ALA A 866 34.95 -15.09 14.06
N SER A 867 36.12 -15.25 13.43
CA SER A 867 37.41 -14.79 13.96
C SER A 867 38.46 -14.68 12.84
N PRO A 868 39.00 -13.48 12.55
CA PRO A 868 38.54 -12.17 13.03
C PRO A 868 37.13 -11.82 12.51
N MET A 869 36.46 -10.87 13.16
CA MET A 869 35.26 -10.26 12.60
C MET A 869 35.60 -9.44 11.35
N THR A 870 34.67 -9.34 10.42
CA THR A 870 34.73 -8.42 9.27
C THR A 870 33.38 -7.73 9.10
N ILE A 871 33.35 -6.64 8.32
CA ILE A 871 32.13 -5.87 8.03
C ILE A 871 31.04 -6.69 7.33
N TYR A 872 31.39 -7.84 6.74
CA TYR A 872 30.47 -8.73 6.04
C TYR A 872 29.69 -9.67 6.97
N HIS A 873 30.04 -9.72 8.26
CA HIS A 873 29.38 -10.58 9.24
C HIS A 873 28.08 -9.93 9.73
N GLU A 874 26.95 -10.46 9.28
CA GLU A 874 25.62 -10.11 9.78
C GLU A 874 25.02 -11.35 10.45
N LEU A 875 25.01 -11.38 11.80
CA LEU A 875 24.33 -12.44 12.55
C LEU A 875 22.81 -12.33 12.33
N GLU A 876 22.20 -13.41 11.85
CA GLU A 876 20.79 -13.50 11.45
C GLU A 876 20.13 -14.78 11.99
N PRO A 877 18.80 -14.96 11.89
CA PRO A 877 18.16 -16.23 12.20
C PRO A 877 18.70 -17.39 11.36
N ALA A 878 18.75 -18.59 11.94
CA ALA A 878 19.04 -19.82 11.21
C ALA A 878 17.75 -20.62 10.93
N TYR A 879 17.76 -21.47 9.90
CA TYR A 879 16.56 -22.24 9.51
C TYR A 879 16.85 -23.74 9.46
N VAL A 880 16.14 -24.55 10.23
CA VAL A 880 16.24 -26.01 10.14
C VAL A 880 15.22 -26.53 9.12
N LEU A 881 15.67 -27.33 8.16
CA LEU A 881 14.87 -27.89 7.07
C LEU A 881 14.82 -29.41 7.14
N GLY A 882 13.64 -30.00 6.97
CA GLY A 882 13.49 -31.45 6.93
C GLY A 882 12.06 -31.94 6.77
N ASP A 883 11.89 -33.26 6.86
CA ASP A 883 10.57 -33.89 6.90
C ASP A 883 10.13 -34.13 8.35
N PHE A 884 9.54 -33.10 8.95
CA PHE A 884 9.10 -33.11 10.34
C PHE A 884 7.87 -32.23 10.55
N THR A 885 7.28 -32.35 11.74
CA THR A 885 6.20 -31.50 12.24
C THR A 885 6.73 -30.72 13.44
N LEU A 886 6.29 -29.47 13.63
CA LEU A 886 6.64 -28.65 14.78
C LEU A 886 5.55 -28.69 15.85
N LYS A 887 5.96 -29.02 17.07
CA LYS A 887 5.11 -29.00 18.27
C LYS A 887 5.45 -27.74 19.08
N PRO A 888 4.49 -26.85 19.36
CA PRO A 888 4.72 -25.71 20.25
C PRO A 888 5.21 -26.18 21.63
N ALA A 889 6.16 -25.45 22.20
CA ALA A 889 6.71 -25.67 23.54
C ALA A 889 6.75 -24.36 24.34
N GLU A 890 7.10 -24.43 25.63
CA GLU A 890 7.27 -23.24 26.51
C GLU A 890 8.36 -22.28 26.00
N SER A 891 9.32 -22.79 25.24
CA SER A 891 10.33 -21.99 24.53
C SER A 891 10.39 -22.46 23.09
N GLY A 892 9.78 -21.68 22.19
CA GLY A 892 9.74 -21.96 20.76
C GLY A 892 9.03 -23.26 20.40
N PHE A 893 9.68 -24.09 19.58
CA PHE A 893 9.10 -25.31 19.00
C PHE A 893 10.05 -26.50 19.13
N ILE A 894 9.45 -27.69 19.20
CA ILE A 894 10.15 -28.98 19.18
C ILE A 894 9.90 -29.67 17.84
N ILE A 895 10.96 -30.19 17.22
CA ILE A 895 10.89 -31.04 16.03
C ILE A 895 10.36 -32.41 16.44
N ALA A 896 9.24 -32.83 15.86
CA ALA A 896 8.59 -34.12 16.10
C ALA A 896 8.45 -34.93 14.79
N PRO A 897 8.19 -36.25 14.86
CA PRO A 897 7.98 -37.08 13.67
C PRO A 897 6.88 -36.51 12.75
N PRO A 898 7.08 -36.56 11.42
CA PRO A 898 6.16 -35.94 10.47
C PRO A 898 4.75 -36.51 10.62
N GLN A 899 3.76 -35.62 10.68
CA GLN A 899 2.35 -35.96 10.71
C GLN A 899 1.69 -35.66 9.35
N PRO A 900 0.70 -36.47 8.94
CA PRO A 900 -0.13 -36.16 7.77
C PRO A 900 -0.81 -34.81 7.94
N ILE A 901 -0.83 -34.02 6.87
CA ILE A 901 -1.61 -32.78 6.82
C ILE A 901 -3.00 -33.05 6.23
N GLY A 902 -4.00 -32.37 6.79
CA GLY A 902 -5.39 -32.46 6.39
C GLY A 902 -5.87 -31.20 5.67
N LEU A 903 -7.16 -31.19 5.36
CA LEU A 903 -7.86 -29.93 5.16
C LEU A 903 -7.83 -29.16 6.49
N GLY A 904 -7.60 -27.85 6.42
CA GLY A 904 -7.69 -27.02 7.61
C GLY A 904 -9.11 -27.05 8.16
N SER A 905 -9.24 -26.88 9.48
CA SER A 905 -10.55 -26.59 10.06
C SER A 905 -10.68 -25.08 10.22
N HIS A 906 -11.79 -24.50 9.80
CA HIS A 906 -12.23 -23.28 10.48
C HIS A 906 -12.83 -23.74 11.80
N ASN A 907 -12.00 -23.78 12.83
CA ASN A 907 -12.57 -23.67 14.16
C ASN A 907 -13.06 -22.23 14.21
N ASN A 908 -14.37 -22.02 14.33
CA ASN A 908 -14.92 -20.73 14.73
C ASN A 908 -14.50 -20.49 16.20
N ALA A 909 -13.20 -20.32 16.42
CA ALA A 909 -12.62 -20.06 17.72
C ALA A 909 -12.68 -18.54 17.92
N HIS A 910 -13.63 -18.11 18.75
CA HIS A 910 -13.78 -16.73 19.18
C HIS A 910 -12.58 -16.38 20.09
N VAL A 911 -11.59 -15.68 19.54
CA VAL A 911 -10.40 -15.23 20.27
C VAL A 911 -10.32 -13.71 20.15
N THR A 912 -10.33 -13.02 21.29
CA THR A 912 -10.06 -11.58 21.35
C THR A 912 -8.54 -11.35 21.23
N ILE A 913 -8.11 -10.60 20.22
CA ILE A 913 -6.72 -10.11 20.15
C ILE A 913 -6.62 -8.88 21.07
N PRO A 914 -5.66 -8.80 22.00
CA PRO A 914 -5.56 -7.72 22.99
C PRO A 914 -5.47 -6.29 22.44
N ASN A 915 -5.20 -6.13 21.14
CA ASN A 915 -4.96 -4.84 20.49
C ASN A 915 -6.03 -4.46 19.45
N GLY A 916 -7.13 -5.22 19.36
CA GLY A 916 -8.24 -4.99 18.41
C GLY A 916 -9.51 -4.44 19.07
N THR A 917 -9.38 -3.80 20.22
CA THR A 917 -10.45 -3.76 21.22
C THR A 917 -11.59 -2.81 20.84
N MET A 918 -12.81 -3.35 20.82
CA MET A 918 -14.08 -2.61 20.75
C MET A 918 -14.67 -2.59 22.17
N TRP A 919 -14.94 -1.40 22.72
CA TRP A 919 -15.57 -1.21 24.03
C TRP A 919 -16.92 -0.51 23.87
N LEU A 920 -17.94 -0.95 24.63
CA LEU A 920 -19.29 -0.37 24.56
C LEU A 920 -19.50 0.79 25.54
N THR A 921 -18.48 1.20 26.28
CA THR A 921 -18.52 2.39 27.15
C THR A 921 -17.07 2.89 27.32
N ASN A 922 -16.92 4.19 27.58
CA ASN A 922 -15.67 4.79 28.05
C ASN A 922 -15.76 5.22 29.53
N GLY A 923 -16.93 5.07 30.16
CA GLY A 923 -17.18 5.42 31.55
C GLY A 923 -16.95 6.89 31.89
N ILE A 924 -17.40 7.26 33.09
CA ILE A 924 -17.14 8.57 33.68
C ILE A 924 -15.65 8.65 34.00
N GLY A 925 -14.92 9.57 33.34
CA GLY A 925 -13.54 9.93 33.69
C GLY A 925 -12.41 9.28 32.89
N PHE A 926 -12.68 8.64 31.73
CA PHE A 926 -11.65 8.16 30.80
C PHE A 926 -11.58 9.02 29.54
N ASP A 927 -10.48 9.74 29.33
CA ASP A 927 -10.31 10.68 28.22
C ASP A 927 -9.57 10.03 27.03
N SER A 928 -10.32 9.48 26.07
CA SER A 928 -9.79 8.86 24.84
C SER A 928 -10.26 9.51 23.52
N GLY A 929 -11.01 10.62 23.58
CA GLY A 929 -11.46 11.34 22.37
C GLY A 929 -12.68 10.75 21.66
N ALA A 930 -13.52 9.98 22.35
CA ALA A 930 -14.80 9.48 21.85
C ALA A 930 -15.86 10.59 21.67
N PRO A 931 -16.83 10.43 20.75
CA PRO A 931 -17.84 11.45 20.48
C PRO A 931 -18.82 11.69 21.64
N ASP A 932 -18.97 10.74 22.55
CA ASP A 932 -19.63 10.92 23.84
C ASP A 932 -18.72 10.32 24.94
N PRO A 933 -17.96 11.15 25.67
CA PRO A 933 -17.01 10.68 26.68
C PRO A 933 -17.69 10.10 27.94
N ASP A 934 -19.00 10.29 28.12
CA ASP A 934 -19.74 9.88 29.32
C ASP A 934 -20.93 8.96 28.99
N ASP A 935 -20.68 7.83 28.29
CA ASP A 935 -21.72 6.83 28.04
C ASP A 935 -22.05 6.05 29.32
N SER A 936 -23.01 6.59 30.07
CA SER A 936 -23.58 5.94 31.23
C SER A 936 -24.51 4.77 30.86
N ARG A 937 -24.98 4.59 29.61
CA ARG A 937 -26.02 3.59 29.27
C ARG A 937 -25.63 2.75 28.03
N PRO A 938 -24.67 1.83 28.16
CA PRO A 938 -24.17 1.01 27.05
C PRO A 938 -25.29 0.24 26.32
N MET A 939 -25.37 0.39 25.00
CA MET A 939 -26.34 -0.29 24.15
C MET A 939 -25.79 -0.69 22.77
N LEU A 940 -26.42 -1.69 22.15
CA LEU A 940 -26.16 -2.14 20.78
C LEU A 940 -27.47 -2.34 20.02
N VAL A 941 -27.54 -1.91 18.77
CA VAL A 941 -28.62 -2.26 17.84
C VAL A 941 -28.04 -3.05 16.68
N PHE A 942 -28.65 -4.19 16.37
CA PHE A 942 -28.35 -5.02 15.22
C PHE A 942 -29.43 -4.86 14.14
N ASP A 943 -29.05 -4.73 12.88
CA ASP A 943 -29.96 -4.85 11.73
C ASP A 943 -29.81 -6.23 11.09
N LEU A 944 -30.90 -7.00 11.06
CA LEU A 944 -30.98 -8.31 10.42
C LEU A 944 -31.04 -8.23 8.89
N ALA A 945 -31.02 -7.01 8.32
CA ALA A 945 -31.12 -6.63 6.92
C ALA A 945 -32.52 -6.76 6.29
N GLU A 946 -33.34 -7.70 6.77
CA GLU A 946 -34.73 -7.88 6.34
C GLU A 946 -35.63 -8.24 7.53
N HIS A 947 -36.95 -8.26 7.31
CA HIS A 947 -37.91 -8.70 8.33
C HIS A 947 -37.83 -10.21 8.51
N ILE A 948 -37.51 -10.65 9.73
CA ILE A 948 -37.26 -12.04 10.04
C ILE A 948 -38.07 -12.48 11.25
N ASP A 949 -38.58 -13.71 11.16
CA ASP A 949 -39.02 -14.46 12.33
C ASP A 949 -37.80 -14.97 13.09
N LEU A 950 -37.40 -14.25 14.13
CA LEU A 950 -36.25 -14.61 14.96
C LEU A 950 -36.63 -15.81 15.85
N ARG A 951 -35.77 -16.83 15.84
CA ARG A 951 -35.97 -18.11 16.52
C ARG A 951 -34.83 -18.50 17.46
N GLY A 952 -33.71 -17.81 17.40
CA GLY A 952 -32.62 -18.03 18.34
C GLY A 952 -31.57 -16.93 18.26
N ILE A 953 -30.91 -16.70 19.39
CA ILE A 953 -29.73 -15.83 19.50
C ILE A 953 -28.63 -16.65 20.18
N LYS A 954 -27.40 -16.53 19.71
CA LYS A 954 -26.22 -17.02 20.44
C LYS A 954 -25.32 -15.86 20.77
N ILE A 955 -24.99 -15.72 22.05
CA ILE A 955 -24.18 -14.62 22.59
C ILE A 955 -22.92 -15.20 23.21
N TRP A 956 -21.76 -14.71 22.76
CA TRP A 956 -20.46 -14.95 23.39
C TRP A 956 -20.07 -13.73 24.19
N ASN A 957 -19.94 -13.90 25.50
CA ASN A 957 -19.55 -12.83 26.41
C ASN A 957 -18.06 -12.47 26.27
N TYR A 958 -17.64 -11.31 26.78
CA TYR A 958 -16.25 -10.84 26.72
C TYR A 958 -15.28 -11.82 27.39
N ASN A 959 -14.27 -12.31 26.65
CA ASN A 959 -13.44 -13.43 27.11
C ASN A 959 -11.92 -13.18 27.04
N GLU A 960 -11.47 -11.92 27.06
CA GLU A 960 -10.05 -11.59 27.07
C GLU A 960 -9.35 -12.14 28.33
N THR A 961 -8.11 -12.61 28.15
CA THR A 961 -7.28 -13.18 29.22
C THR A 961 -7.14 -12.18 30.38
N LYS A 962 -7.50 -12.60 31.60
CA LYS A 962 -7.47 -11.79 32.84
C LYS A 962 -8.47 -10.63 32.90
N LEU A 963 -9.34 -10.47 31.90
CA LEU A 963 -10.29 -9.35 31.81
C LEU A 963 -11.75 -9.81 31.61
N THR A 964 -12.07 -11.07 31.87
CA THR A 964 -13.42 -11.63 31.70
C THR A 964 -14.48 -10.98 32.59
N SER A 965 -14.09 -10.29 33.68
CA SER A 965 -15.01 -9.52 34.52
C SER A 965 -15.61 -8.31 33.79
N ARG A 966 -15.01 -7.86 32.67
CA ARG A 966 -15.55 -6.80 31.81
C ARG A 966 -16.68 -7.28 30.87
N GLY A 967 -17.07 -8.55 30.94
CA GLY A 967 -18.21 -9.07 30.20
C GLY A 967 -19.56 -8.53 30.71
N VAL A 968 -20.55 -8.48 29.82
CA VAL A 968 -21.95 -8.18 30.17
C VAL A 968 -22.45 -9.22 31.17
N LYS A 969 -23.01 -8.78 32.30
CA LYS A 969 -23.65 -9.65 33.30
C LYS A 969 -25.16 -9.66 33.13
N GLU A 970 -25.81 -8.51 32.96
CA GLU A 970 -27.25 -8.43 32.73
C GLU A 970 -27.55 -7.68 31.43
N LEU A 971 -28.43 -8.24 30.61
CA LEU A 971 -28.78 -7.75 29.29
C LEU A 971 -30.30 -7.77 29.10
N HIS A 972 -30.86 -6.67 28.60
CA HIS A 972 -32.24 -6.58 28.18
C HIS A 972 -32.33 -6.48 26.64
N ILE A 973 -33.18 -7.30 26.03
CA ILE A 973 -33.27 -7.45 24.57
C ILE A 973 -34.68 -7.09 24.07
N THR A 974 -34.74 -6.13 23.15
CA THR A 974 -35.96 -5.67 22.49
C THR A 974 -35.82 -5.68 20.98
N GLY A 975 -36.93 -5.70 20.25
CA GLY A 975 -36.96 -5.71 18.79
C GLY A 975 -37.82 -4.58 18.22
N ALA A 976 -37.56 -4.23 16.98
CA ALA A 976 -38.39 -3.31 16.19
C ALA A 976 -38.54 -3.81 14.74
N PRO A 977 -39.67 -3.54 14.07
CA PRO A 977 -39.86 -3.90 12.66
C PRO A 977 -39.02 -3.03 11.71
N GLY A 978 -38.50 -1.88 12.14
CA GLY A 978 -37.65 -1.02 11.31
C GLY A 978 -37.15 0.22 12.03
N ALA A 979 -36.31 1.02 11.36
CA ALA A 979 -35.57 2.14 11.97
C ALA A 979 -36.42 3.26 12.57
N ASN A 980 -37.66 3.44 12.10
CA ASN A 980 -38.56 4.49 12.61
C ASN A 980 -39.60 3.96 13.62
N ALA A 981 -39.53 2.68 14.00
CA ALA A 981 -40.45 2.07 14.96
C ALA A 981 -39.82 2.01 16.35
N PRO A 982 -40.61 2.15 17.43
CA PRO A 982 -40.09 1.96 18.79
C PRO A 982 -39.62 0.52 19.01
N PHE A 983 -38.63 0.33 19.89
CA PHE A 983 -38.17 -0.99 20.34
C PHE A 983 -39.13 -1.57 21.40
N ASP A 984 -40.37 -1.83 21.00
CA ASP A 984 -41.46 -2.26 21.88
C ASP A 984 -41.77 -3.76 21.81
N ILE A 985 -41.09 -4.53 20.94
CA ILE A 985 -41.24 -5.99 20.86
C ILE A 985 -40.31 -6.62 21.92
N PRO A 986 -40.81 -7.13 23.06
CA PRO A 986 -39.95 -7.76 24.06
C PRO A 986 -39.41 -9.09 23.53
N ILE A 987 -38.09 -9.30 23.66
CA ILE A 987 -37.44 -10.54 23.21
C ILE A 987 -36.98 -11.37 24.41
N ASP A 988 -36.15 -10.79 25.27
CA ASP A 988 -35.64 -11.48 26.46
C ASP A 988 -35.00 -10.51 27.48
N SER A 989 -34.81 -10.98 28.72
CA SER A 989 -33.96 -10.36 29.74
C SER A 989 -33.11 -11.46 30.36
N ILE A 990 -31.80 -11.44 30.12
CA ILE A 990 -30.90 -12.52 30.54
C ILE A 990 -29.76 -12.02 31.41
N ALA A 991 -29.46 -12.78 32.46
CA ALA A 991 -28.17 -12.76 33.13
C ALA A 991 -27.20 -13.67 32.37
N LEU A 992 -26.16 -13.10 31.78
CA LEU A 992 -25.12 -13.85 31.11
C LEU A 992 -24.13 -14.38 32.16
N ASP A 993 -23.70 -15.63 32.01
CA ASP A 993 -22.53 -16.16 32.71
C ASP A 993 -21.24 -15.40 32.33
N GLN A 994 -20.36 -15.24 33.31
CA GLN A 994 -19.01 -14.70 33.09
C GLN A 994 -18.25 -15.65 32.18
N ALA A 995 -17.57 -15.12 31.17
CA ALA A 995 -16.73 -15.95 30.33
C ALA A 995 -15.62 -16.60 31.18
N LYS A 996 -15.38 -17.89 30.96
CA LYS A 996 -14.21 -18.57 31.53
C LYS A 996 -12.97 -18.04 30.79
N ASN A 997 -11.93 -17.66 31.52
CA ASN A 997 -10.66 -17.21 30.93
C ASN A 997 -10.28 -18.16 29.78
N GLY A 998 -10.10 -17.61 28.57
CA GLY A 998 -9.57 -18.38 27.46
C GLY A 998 -8.22 -18.94 27.88
N SER A 999 -8.13 -20.25 28.11
CA SER A 999 -6.83 -20.88 28.29
C SER A 999 -6.06 -20.68 27.00
N THR A 1000 -4.82 -20.22 27.10
CA THR A 1000 -3.85 -20.15 26.00
C THR A 1000 -3.41 -21.55 25.52
N GLY A 1001 -4.22 -22.59 25.78
CA GLY A 1001 -3.95 -23.99 25.54
C GLY A 1001 -4.61 -24.54 24.25
N PRO A 1002 -4.13 -25.67 23.72
CA PRO A 1002 -4.54 -26.22 22.42
C PRO A 1002 -5.91 -26.94 22.41
N SER A 1003 -6.59 -27.10 23.55
CA SER A 1003 -7.93 -27.69 23.60
C SER A 1003 -8.99 -26.63 23.31
N LEU A 1004 -9.18 -26.33 22.02
CA LEU A 1004 -10.29 -25.52 21.50
C LEU A 1004 -11.59 -26.31 21.61
N GLU A 1005 -12.14 -26.31 22.80
CA GLU A 1005 -13.48 -26.80 23.06
C GLU A 1005 -14.46 -25.61 22.84
N PRO A 1006 -15.53 -25.74 22.02
CA PRO A 1006 -16.32 -24.61 21.53
C PRO A 1006 -17.28 -24.11 22.62
N ARG A 1007 -16.82 -23.45 23.67
CA ARG A 1007 -17.66 -23.25 24.85
C ARG A 1007 -17.35 -21.90 25.49
N PHE A 1008 -18.12 -20.84 25.22
CA PHE A 1008 -19.28 -20.56 26.08
C PHE A 1008 -20.34 -19.63 25.42
N PRO A 1009 -20.95 -19.98 24.27
CA PRO A 1009 -22.15 -19.26 23.84
C PRO A 1009 -23.30 -19.56 24.79
N GLN A 1010 -23.96 -18.51 25.25
CA GLN A 1010 -25.30 -18.65 25.81
C GLN A 1010 -26.29 -18.58 24.65
N THR A 1011 -27.06 -19.66 24.50
CA THR A 1011 -28.05 -19.78 23.43
C THR A 1011 -29.41 -19.44 23.99
N LEU A 1012 -30.00 -18.38 23.47
CA LEU A 1012 -31.36 -17.96 23.73
C LEU A 1012 -32.28 -18.55 22.68
N ASN A 1013 -33.29 -19.30 23.11
CA ASN A 1013 -34.39 -19.72 22.24
C ASN A 1013 -35.47 -18.64 22.29
N VAL A 1014 -35.46 -17.73 21.34
CA VAL A 1014 -36.38 -16.59 21.31
C VAL A 1014 -37.50 -16.79 20.29
N ARG A 1015 -38.62 -16.09 20.44
CA ARG A 1015 -39.69 -16.06 19.45
C ARG A 1015 -40.16 -14.63 19.21
N ALA A 1016 -39.53 -13.94 18.27
CA ALA A 1016 -39.88 -12.59 17.88
C ALA A 1016 -40.23 -12.55 16.38
N PRO A 1017 -41.54 -12.55 16.01
CA PRO A 1017 -41.95 -12.53 14.61
C PRO A 1017 -41.77 -11.14 13.99
N GLY A 1018 -41.42 -11.09 12.69
CA GLY A 1018 -41.40 -9.85 11.91
C GLY A 1018 -40.42 -8.75 12.35
N VAL A 1019 -39.43 -9.07 13.18
CA VAL A 1019 -38.40 -8.11 13.63
C VAL A 1019 -37.34 -7.90 12.56
N ARG A 1020 -36.80 -6.67 12.49
CA ARG A 1020 -35.63 -6.35 11.66
C ARG A 1020 -34.49 -5.82 12.51
N LEU A 1021 -34.80 -4.93 13.46
CA LEU A 1021 -33.81 -4.39 14.39
C LEU A 1021 -33.91 -5.09 15.73
N ILE A 1022 -32.77 -5.38 16.33
CA ILE A 1022 -32.66 -6.00 17.66
C ILE A 1022 -31.77 -5.11 18.51
N LYS A 1023 -32.29 -4.61 19.63
CA LYS A 1023 -31.56 -3.77 20.57
C LYS A 1023 -31.21 -4.56 21.82
N PHE A 1024 -29.96 -4.40 22.25
CA PHE A 1024 -29.37 -4.92 23.48
C PHE A 1024 -29.08 -3.72 24.39
N ASP A 1025 -29.85 -3.59 25.48
CA ASP A 1025 -29.58 -2.64 26.56
C ASP A 1025 -28.77 -3.36 27.65
N ILE A 1026 -27.54 -2.94 27.90
CA ILE A 1026 -26.64 -3.55 28.89
C ILE A 1026 -26.93 -2.94 30.26
N ARG A 1027 -27.22 -3.79 31.26
CA ARG A 1027 -27.64 -3.38 32.61
C ARG A 1027 -26.54 -3.51 33.65
N SER A 1028 -25.60 -4.44 33.48
CA SER A 1028 -24.45 -4.57 34.36
C SER A 1028 -23.31 -5.35 33.72
N ASN A 1029 -22.12 -5.30 34.31
CA ASN A 1029 -20.97 -6.15 33.96
C ASN A 1029 -20.58 -7.09 35.13
N HIS A 1030 -19.67 -8.03 34.86
CA HIS A 1030 -19.19 -8.98 35.86
C HIS A 1030 -18.18 -8.38 36.86
N ASN A 1031 -17.81 -7.12 36.72
CA ASN A 1031 -16.93 -6.39 37.63
C ASN A 1031 -17.72 -5.66 38.74
N GLY A 1032 -19.05 -5.83 38.78
CA GLY A 1032 -19.92 -5.23 39.79
C GLY A 1032 -20.54 -3.89 39.39
N VAL A 1033 -20.32 -3.43 38.15
CA VAL A 1033 -20.85 -2.16 37.64
C VAL A 1033 -22.29 -2.36 37.18
N SER A 1034 -23.20 -1.48 37.60
CA SER A 1034 -24.58 -1.40 37.09
C SER A 1034 -24.73 -0.14 36.24
N PHE A 1035 -25.51 -0.24 35.16
CA PHE A 1035 -25.73 0.85 34.22
C PHE A 1035 -27.18 1.37 34.31
N PRO A 1036 -27.41 2.69 34.45
CA PRO A 1036 -26.38 3.74 34.35
C PRO A 1036 -25.38 3.83 35.50
N ALA A 1037 -24.11 3.99 35.16
CA ALA A 1037 -23.03 4.15 36.14
C ALA A 1037 -23.04 5.59 36.69
N GLU A 1038 -22.83 5.75 38.00
CA GLU A 1038 -22.96 7.04 38.71
C GLU A 1038 -21.63 7.54 39.32
N ASP A 1039 -20.59 6.70 39.40
CA ASP A 1039 -19.27 7.05 39.95
C ASP A 1039 -18.11 6.92 38.93
N GLY A 1040 -17.06 7.73 39.10
CA GLY A 1040 -15.95 7.89 38.15
C GLY A 1040 -14.80 6.88 38.29
N ALA A 1041 -15.07 5.63 38.71
CA ALA A 1041 -14.02 4.62 38.83
C ALA A 1041 -13.56 4.13 37.45
N VAL A 1042 -12.25 3.97 37.26
CA VAL A 1042 -11.64 3.54 35.97
C VAL A 1042 -12.19 2.21 35.44
N ASP A 1043 -12.65 1.33 36.33
CA ASP A 1043 -13.24 0.05 35.95
C ASP A 1043 -14.71 0.13 35.52
N ASN A 1044 -15.39 1.26 35.74
CA ASN A 1044 -16.72 1.56 35.20
C ASN A 1044 -16.68 1.90 33.71
N ALA A 1045 -15.47 2.10 33.17
CA ALA A 1045 -15.22 2.46 31.78
C ALA A 1045 -15.32 1.31 30.79
N PHE A 1046 -15.68 0.07 31.19
CA PHE A 1046 -15.66 -1.05 30.24
C PHE A 1046 -16.79 -2.06 30.42
N VAL A 1047 -17.49 -2.35 29.31
CA VAL A 1047 -18.32 -3.54 29.14
C VAL A 1047 -18.30 -3.98 27.67
N GLY A 1048 -18.34 -5.29 27.40
CA GLY A 1048 -18.28 -5.80 26.03
C GLY A 1048 -18.89 -7.19 25.82
N LEU A 1049 -19.11 -7.52 24.54
CA LEU A 1049 -19.46 -8.84 24.04
C LEU A 1049 -18.43 -9.25 22.98
N SER A 1050 -18.11 -10.54 22.87
CA SER A 1050 -17.16 -11.04 21.88
C SER A 1050 -17.81 -11.31 20.52
N GLU A 1051 -19.00 -11.91 20.51
CA GLU A 1051 -19.73 -12.23 19.28
C GLU A 1051 -21.24 -12.42 19.54
N VAL A 1052 -22.06 -12.08 18.54
CA VAL A 1052 -23.50 -12.36 18.54
C VAL A 1052 -23.93 -12.95 17.20
N LYS A 1053 -24.72 -14.02 17.25
CA LYS A 1053 -25.34 -14.65 16.07
C LYS A 1053 -26.84 -14.76 16.22
N PHE A 1054 -27.55 -14.60 15.11
CA PHE A 1054 -29.00 -14.67 15.06
C PHE A 1054 -29.45 -15.83 14.16
N PHE A 1055 -30.56 -16.45 14.51
CA PHE A 1055 -31.08 -17.63 13.83
C PHE A 1055 -32.56 -17.47 13.52
N THR A 1056 -32.95 -17.92 12.33
CA THR A 1056 -34.34 -18.02 11.90
C THR A 1056 -34.69 -19.46 11.54
N ARG A 1057 -35.96 -19.72 11.27
CA ARG A 1057 -36.46 -20.99 10.77
C ARG A 1057 -37.49 -20.74 9.67
N LYS A 1058 -37.29 -21.32 8.49
CA LYS A 1058 -38.31 -21.35 7.42
C LYS A 1058 -39.15 -22.61 7.56
N GLY A 1059 -40.45 -22.47 7.87
CA GLY A 1059 -41.38 -23.58 8.08
C GLY A 1059 -40.92 -24.54 9.21
N ASN A 1060 -41.05 -25.85 8.98
CA ASN A 1060 -40.60 -26.90 9.91
C ASN A 1060 -39.12 -27.33 9.69
N GLY A 1061 -38.34 -26.54 8.95
CA GLY A 1061 -36.93 -26.83 8.68
C GLY A 1061 -35.99 -26.64 9.89
N PRO A 1062 -34.69 -26.97 9.76
CA PRO A 1062 -33.70 -26.71 10.80
C PRO A 1062 -33.49 -25.19 11.01
N LEU A 1063 -32.94 -24.80 12.17
CA LEU A 1063 -32.50 -23.43 12.42
C LEU A 1063 -31.41 -23.04 11.40
N GLN A 1064 -31.54 -21.84 10.82
CA GLN A 1064 -30.60 -21.27 9.87
C GLN A 1064 -29.99 -20.01 10.47
N GLN A 1065 -28.66 -19.89 10.42
CA GLN A 1065 -27.96 -18.68 10.83
C GLN A 1065 -28.24 -17.55 9.84
N ILE A 1066 -28.41 -16.33 10.35
CA ILE A 1066 -28.55 -15.12 9.56
C ILE A 1066 -27.14 -14.52 9.40
N ASP A 1067 -26.59 -14.56 8.19
CA ASP A 1067 -25.20 -14.14 7.92
C ASP A 1067 -25.06 -12.65 7.54
N SER A 1068 -26.19 -11.99 7.27
CA SER A 1068 -26.32 -10.59 6.84
C SER A 1068 -26.39 -9.58 7.99
N VAL A 1069 -26.32 -10.03 9.24
CA VAL A 1069 -26.54 -9.15 10.40
C VAL A 1069 -25.41 -8.16 10.57
N THR A 1070 -25.76 -6.88 10.70
CA THR A 1070 -24.82 -5.77 10.91
C THR A 1070 -25.11 -5.03 12.20
N VAL A 1071 -24.10 -4.37 12.78
CA VAL A 1071 -24.32 -3.40 13.85
C VAL A 1071 -24.87 -2.12 13.23
N ALA A 1072 -26.04 -1.67 13.67
CA ALA A 1072 -26.76 -0.51 13.15
C ALA A 1072 -26.55 0.74 14.01
N GLU A 1073 -26.46 0.59 15.33
CA GLU A 1073 -26.29 1.69 16.30
C GLU A 1073 -25.64 1.15 17.58
N VAL A 1074 -24.95 2.03 18.31
CA VAL A 1074 -24.14 1.76 19.51
C VAL A 1074 -23.90 3.08 20.26
N SER A 1075 -23.75 3.04 21.58
CA SER A 1075 -23.69 4.25 22.43
C SER A 1075 -22.28 4.80 22.74
N SER A 1076 -21.17 4.12 22.39
CA SER A 1076 -19.78 4.51 22.74
C SER A 1076 -18.84 4.74 21.53
N GLU A 1077 -17.49 4.58 21.67
CA GLU A 1077 -16.38 4.76 20.67
C GLU A 1077 -16.63 4.28 19.23
N LEU A 1078 -17.71 3.53 19.01
CA LEU A 1078 -18.24 3.16 17.71
C LEU A 1078 -19.11 4.26 17.06
N GLY A 1079 -19.01 5.52 17.49
CA GLY A 1079 -19.62 6.66 16.81
C GLY A 1079 -18.90 7.01 15.50
N GLY A 1080 -19.16 6.26 14.43
CA GLY A 1080 -18.60 6.53 13.09
C GLY A 1080 -19.00 5.52 12.01
N ASN A 1081 -20.19 5.62 11.42
CA ASN A 1081 -20.63 4.87 10.22
C ASN A 1081 -20.14 3.40 10.12
N PHE A 1082 -20.27 2.61 11.19
CA PHE A 1082 -19.83 1.22 11.18
C PHE A 1082 -20.88 0.33 10.50
N ASN A 1083 -20.47 -0.41 9.47
CA ASN A 1083 -21.25 -1.50 8.87
C ASN A 1083 -20.48 -2.82 9.09
N ARG A 1084 -20.29 -3.20 10.35
CA ARG A 1084 -19.60 -4.45 10.72
C ARG A 1084 -20.62 -5.57 10.87
N ARG A 1085 -20.27 -6.79 10.47
CA ARG A 1085 -21.13 -7.95 10.72
C ARG A 1085 -21.08 -8.34 12.20
N ALA A 1086 -22.21 -8.74 12.78
CA ALA A 1086 -22.30 -9.15 14.19
C ALA A 1086 -21.33 -10.29 14.58
N LYS A 1087 -20.91 -11.09 13.60
CA LYS A 1087 -19.90 -12.16 13.79
C LYS A 1087 -18.44 -11.67 13.89
N TYR A 1088 -18.19 -10.36 13.76
CA TYR A 1088 -16.86 -9.72 13.84
C TYR A 1088 -16.84 -8.61 14.91
N LEU A 1089 -17.68 -8.75 15.95
CA LEU A 1089 -17.95 -7.74 16.98
C LEU A 1089 -16.73 -7.27 17.79
N VAL A 1090 -15.56 -7.90 17.68
CA VAL A 1090 -14.28 -7.41 18.29
C VAL A 1090 -13.05 -7.73 17.44
N ASP A 1091 -13.16 -7.86 16.11
CA ASP A 1091 -12.05 -8.52 15.41
C ASP A 1091 -11.69 -7.92 14.04
N GLY A 1092 -10.53 -7.28 13.96
CA GLY A 1092 -9.77 -7.27 12.71
C GLY A 1092 -9.22 -8.67 12.38
N SER A 1093 -9.90 -9.77 12.72
CA SER A 1093 -9.38 -11.13 12.69
C SER A 1093 -10.37 -12.17 12.20
N GLY A 1094 -11.06 -11.90 11.10
CA GLY A 1094 -11.66 -12.97 10.31
C GLY A 1094 -10.54 -13.86 9.76
N LEU A 1095 -10.12 -14.89 10.52
CA LEU A 1095 -9.53 -16.20 10.15
C LEU A 1095 -8.65 -16.78 11.28
N THR A 1096 -9.23 -17.33 12.36
CA THR A 1096 -8.54 -18.42 13.11
C THR A 1096 -8.85 -19.77 12.46
N GLY A 1097 -8.50 -19.89 11.18
CA GLY A 1097 -8.39 -21.20 10.56
C GLY A 1097 -7.23 -21.99 11.19
N ASN A 1098 -7.43 -23.25 11.53
CA ASN A 1098 -6.34 -24.19 11.71
C ASN A 1098 -5.79 -24.56 10.33
N GLY A 1099 -5.03 -23.64 9.73
CA GLY A 1099 -4.31 -23.88 8.48
C GLY A 1099 -3.07 -24.75 8.69
N TRP A 1100 -2.11 -24.64 7.78
CA TRP A 1100 -0.82 -25.35 7.90
C TRP A 1100 -0.09 -25.01 9.21
N ASN A 1101 -0.16 -23.76 9.65
CA ASN A 1101 0.50 -23.26 10.85
C ASN A 1101 0.16 -24.06 12.12
N ARG A 1102 -1.10 -24.46 12.29
CA ARG A 1102 -1.60 -25.27 13.42
C ARG A 1102 -1.48 -26.79 13.18
N GLN A 1103 -1.08 -27.21 11.99
CA GLN A 1103 -0.78 -28.61 11.64
C GLN A 1103 0.73 -28.90 11.68
N GLY A 1104 1.46 -28.11 12.50
CA GLY A 1104 2.89 -28.20 12.73
C GLY A 1104 3.77 -27.69 11.60
N LEU A 1105 3.25 -26.77 10.80
CA LEU A 1105 3.97 -26.03 9.75
C LEU A 1105 3.93 -24.50 9.99
N PRO A 1106 4.23 -23.98 11.19
CA PRO A 1106 4.10 -22.56 11.53
C PRO A 1106 4.92 -21.63 10.63
N PHE A 1107 6.10 -22.06 10.18
CA PHE A 1107 7.00 -21.25 9.35
C PHE A 1107 7.00 -21.60 7.85
N TYR A 1108 6.03 -22.42 7.41
CA TYR A 1108 5.99 -22.93 6.04
C TYR A 1108 5.28 -21.99 5.06
N ALA A 1109 5.91 -21.75 3.90
CA ALA A 1109 5.42 -20.83 2.86
C ALA A 1109 5.27 -21.47 1.46
N ALA A 1110 6.01 -22.54 1.15
CA ALA A 1110 6.22 -22.99 -0.24
C ALA A 1110 4.95 -23.48 -0.96
N GLY A 1111 4.20 -24.42 -0.36
CA GLY A 1111 2.89 -24.82 -0.89
C GLY A 1111 2.46 -26.25 -0.58
N VAL A 1112 1.16 -26.49 -0.65
CA VAL A 1112 0.54 -27.81 -0.43
C VAL A 1112 -0.32 -28.18 -1.62
N SER A 1113 -0.06 -29.36 -2.17
CA SER A 1113 -0.84 -30.01 -3.22
C SER A 1113 -2.02 -30.78 -2.63
N TYR A 1114 -3.20 -30.61 -3.22
CA TYR A 1114 -4.44 -31.30 -2.94
C TYR A 1114 -4.92 -31.98 -4.22
N LYS A 1115 -5.04 -33.30 -4.23
CA LYS A 1115 -5.31 -34.08 -5.44
C LYS A 1115 -6.58 -34.94 -5.30
N GLN A 1116 -7.48 -34.84 -6.28
CA GLN A 1116 -8.74 -35.59 -6.34
C GLN A 1116 -8.97 -36.13 -7.76
N ASN A 1117 -9.77 -37.19 -7.87
CA ASN A 1117 -10.18 -37.76 -9.15
C ASN A 1117 -11.67 -37.51 -9.40
N PHE A 1118 -12.02 -37.31 -10.67
CA PHE A 1118 -13.40 -37.11 -11.14
C PHE A 1118 -13.67 -38.03 -12.33
N ALA A 1119 -14.89 -38.56 -12.44
CA ALA A 1119 -15.31 -39.41 -13.54
C ALA A 1119 -16.29 -38.65 -14.46
N ILE A 1120 -15.91 -38.48 -15.73
CA ILE A 1120 -16.70 -37.73 -16.71
C ILE A 1120 -17.10 -38.66 -17.85
N ARG A 1121 -18.40 -38.98 -17.93
CA ARG A 1121 -18.92 -39.94 -18.93
C ARG A 1121 -18.84 -39.40 -20.35
N LYS A 1122 -19.19 -38.13 -20.54
CA LYS A 1122 -19.15 -37.42 -21.81
C LYS A 1122 -18.79 -35.95 -21.54
N PRO A 1123 -17.59 -35.49 -21.94
CA PRO A 1123 -17.24 -34.07 -21.87
C PRO A 1123 -18.20 -33.25 -22.74
N ALA A 1124 -18.98 -32.37 -22.11
CA ALA A 1124 -19.89 -31.44 -22.77
C ALA A 1124 -20.16 -30.25 -21.85
N GLY A 1125 -20.22 -29.05 -22.43
CA GLY A 1125 -20.32 -27.80 -21.67
C GLY A 1125 -18.95 -27.27 -21.23
N LYS A 1126 -18.97 -26.36 -20.26
CA LYS A 1126 -17.76 -25.72 -19.71
C LYS A 1126 -17.45 -26.27 -18.33
N TYR A 1127 -16.20 -26.63 -18.08
CA TYR A 1127 -15.75 -27.16 -16.79
C TYR A 1127 -14.89 -26.16 -16.05
N SER A 1128 -15.12 -26.02 -14.73
CA SER A 1128 -14.29 -25.15 -13.88
C SER A 1128 -13.97 -25.80 -12.55
N VAL A 1129 -12.73 -25.67 -12.10
CA VAL A 1129 -12.36 -25.95 -10.71
C VAL A 1129 -12.75 -24.74 -9.84
N ARG A 1130 -13.38 -24.98 -8.69
CA ARG A 1130 -13.75 -23.94 -7.70
C ARG A 1130 -13.13 -24.22 -6.34
N LEU A 1131 -12.62 -23.17 -5.68
CA LEU A 1131 -12.16 -23.21 -4.29
C LEU A 1131 -13.19 -22.56 -3.36
N PRO A 1132 -14.07 -23.33 -2.70
CA PRO A 1132 -15.16 -22.76 -1.89
C PRO A 1132 -14.67 -22.16 -0.56
N ASN A 1133 -13.54 -22.62 -0.01
CA ASN A 1133 -12.92 -22.02 1.16
C ASN A 1133 -11.41 -22.33 1.20
N TRP A 1134 -10.59 -21.28 1.10
CA TRP A 1134 -9.13 -21.39 1.08
C TRP A 1134 -8.47 -20.06 1.48
N TYR A 1135 -7.18 -20.12 1.83
CA TYR A 1135 -6.35 -18.95 2.04
C TYR A 1135 -4.91 -19.20 1.57
N GLY A 1136 -4.36 -18.26 0.82
CA GLY A 1136 -3.04 -18.33 0.19
C GLY A 1136 -2.86 -17.16 -0.78
N SER A 1137 -1.65 -17.03 -1.36
CA SER A 1137 -1.38 -16.01 -2.39
C SER A 1137 -2.06 -16.37 -3.72
N LEU A 1138 -1.88 -17.61 -4.16
CA LEU A 1138 -2.52 -18.19 -5.34
C LEU A 1138 -2.65 -19.71 -5.19
N ALA A 1139 -3.48 -20.31 -6.05
CA ALA A 1139 -3.53 -21.75 -6.23
C ALA A 1139 -3.29 -22.14 -7.69
N ARG A 1140 -2.33 -23.05 -7.92
CA ARG A 1140 -2.03 -23.64 -9.24
C ARG A 1140 -2.97 -24.81 -9.49
N VAL A 1141 -3.58 -24.86 -10.68
CA VAL A 1141 -4.47 -25.96 -11.09
C VAL A 1141 -3.80 -26.77 -12.19
N ASN A 1142 -3.60 -28.06 -11.92
CA ASN A 1142 -3.14 -29.04 -12.89
C ASN A 1142 -4.24 -30.06 -13.15
N VAL A 1143 -4.44 -30.42 -14.41
CA VAL A 1143 -5.39 -31.45 -14.83
C VAL A 1143 -4.65 -32.50 -15.65
N ASN A 1144 -4.77 -33.76 -15.25
CA ASN A 1144 -4.11 -34.90 -15.89
C ASN A 1144 -2.58 -34.72 -16.04
N GLY A 1145 -1.95 -34.04 -15.07
CA GLY A 1145 -0.51 -33.79 -15.03
C GLY A 1145 -0.03 -32.58 -15.86
N LYS A 1146 -0.96 -31.80 -16.45
CA LYS A 1146 -0.65 -30.59 -17.22
C LYS A 1146 -1.17 -29.34 -16.51
N PRO A 1147 -0.46 -28.20 -16.55
CA PRO A 1147 -0.99 -26.92 -16.08
C PRO A 1147 -2.27 -26.55 -16.83
N ALA A 1148 -3.30 -26.13 -16.09
CA ALA A 1148 -4.59 -25.71 -16.64
C ALA A 1148 -4.91 -24.23 -16.33
N GLY A 1149 -4.42 -23.70 -15.20
CA GLY A 1149 -4.59 -22.29 -14.85
C GLY A 1149 -4.32 -22.00 -13.38
N ARG A 1150 -4.67 -20.78 -12.93
CA ARG A 1150 -4.43 -20.30 -11.56
C ARG A 1150 -5.70 -19.72 -10.98
N ILE A 1151 -5.83 -19.80 -9.65
CA ILE A 1151 -6.92 -19.18 -8.88
C ILE A 1151 -6.29 -18.24 -7.87
N TYR A 1152 -6.54 -16.94 -8.02
CA TYR A 1152 -6.01 -15.89 -7.14
C TYR A 1152 -6.99 -14.73 -6.91
N ARG A 1153 -8.17 -14.77 -7.54
CA ARG A 1153 -9.25 -13.81 -7.32
C ARG A 1153 -10.62 -14.46 -7.34
N ARG A 1154 -11.62 -13.76 -6.80
CA ARG A 1154 -13.02 -14.15 -6.89
C ARG A 1154 -13.50 -14.15 -8.35
N PRO A 1155 -14.35 -15.12 -8.75
CA PRO A 1155 -15.13 -16.05 -7.92
C PRO A 1155 -14.42 -17.36 -7.52
N TRP A 1156 -13.08 -17.36 -7.42
CA TRP A 1156 -12.26 -18.50 -7.00
C TRP A 1156 -12.38 -19.70 -7.93
N GLN A 1157 -12.35 -19.43 -9.24
CA GLN A 1157 -12.61 -20.39 -10.29
C GLN A 1157 -11.51 -20.38 -11.35
N CYS A 1158 -11.21 -21.55 -11.90
CA CYS A 1158 -10.31 -21.74 -13.03
C CYS A 1158 -11.01 -22.59 -14.09
N ASP A 1159 -11.12 -22.07 -15.30
CA ASP A 1159 -11.57 -22.85 -16.46
C ASP A 1159 -10.60 -23.99 -16.73
N VAL A 1160 -11.12 -25.21 -16.87
CA VAL A 1160 -10.34 -26.41 -17.17
C VAL A 1160 -10.92 -27.19 -18.35
N THR A 1161 -11.84 -26.58 -19.10
CA THR A 1161 -12.65 -27.23 -20.14
C THR A 1161 -11.78 -28.00 -21.14
N GLU A 1162 -10.75 -27.36 -21.67
CA GLU A 1162 -9.85 -27.95 -22.67
C GLU A 1162 -8.97 -29.10 -22.12
N SER A 1163 -8.83 -29.19 -20.80
CA SER A 1163 -8.01 -30.22 -20.14
C SER A 1163 -8.82 -31.46 -19.72
N ILE A 1164 -10.15 -31.39 -19.79
CA ILE A 1164 -11.05 -32.47 -19.41
C ILE A 1164 -11.17 -33.51 -20.53
N ARG A 1165 -11.04 -34.79 -20.16
CA ARG A 1165 -11.25 -35.93 -21.08
C ARG A 1165 -12.34 -36.87 -20.60
N LYS A 1166 -12.82 -37.74 -21.48
CA LYS A 1166 -13.71 -38.85 -21.13
C LYS A 1166 -13.03 -39.79 -20.13
N GLY A 1167 -13.77 -40.26 -19.14
CA GLY A 1167 -13.31 -41.19 -18.11
C GLY A 1167 -12.73 -40.47 -16.88
N LYS A 1168 -11.64 -41.03 -16.33
CA LYS A 1168 -11.00 -40.51 -15.12
C LYS A 1168 -10.14 -39.28 -15.42
N ASN A 1169 -10.41 -38.20 -14.69
CA ASN A 1169 -9.64 -36.97 -14.68
C ASN A 1169 -9.02 -36.78 -13.30
N THR A 1170 -7.71 -36.57 -13.29
CA THR A 1170 -6.94 -36.30 -12.07
C THR A 1170 -6.73 -34.80 -11.98
N ILE A 1171 -7.29 -34.16 -10.95
CA ILE A 1171 -7.12 -32.72 -10.71
C ILE A 1171 -6.26 -32.53 -9.48
N GLU A 1172 -5.28 -31.64 -9.58
CA GLU A 1172 -4.40 -31.23 -8.50
C GLU A 1172 -4.46 -29.71 -8.35
N VAL A 1173 -4.70 -29.26 -7.12
CA VAL A 1173 -4.68 -27.85 -6.72
C VAL A 1173 -3.51 -27.66 -5.76
N THR A 1174 -2.53 -26.85 -6.11
CA THR A 1174 -1.42 -26.48 -5.20
C THR A 1174 -1.66 -25.07 -4.66
N VAL A 1175 -2.01 -24.95 -3.38
CA VAL A 1175 -2.11 -23.67 -2.69
C VAL A 1175 -0.70 -23.21 -2.31
N VAL A 1176 -0.37 -21.96 -2.60
CA VAL A 1176 0.92 -21.32 -2.33
C VAL A 1176 0.74 -20.25 -1.25
N GLY A 1177 1.59 -20.26 -0.24
CA GLY A 1177 1.57 -19.25 0.83
C GLY A 1177 2.39 -18.01 0.47
N THR A 1178 2.86 -17.30 1.48
CA THR A 1178 3.80 -16.18 1.34
C THR A 1178 4.93 -16.31 2.37
N LEU A 1179 6.01 -15.52 2.20
CA LEU A 1179 7.15 -15.54 3.12
C LEU A 1179 6.84 -14.96 4.51
N LYS A 1180 5.64 -14.43 4.78
CA LYS A 1180 5.23 -13.93 6.11
C LYS A 1180 5.49 -14.92 7.24
N ASN A 1181 5.21 -16.21 6.98
CA ASN A 1181 5.43 -17.27 7.95
C ASN A 1181 6.90 -17.63 8.09
N THR A 1182 7.73 -17.44 7.06
CA THR A 1182 9.14 -17.82 7.09
C THR A 1182 10.01 -16.69 7.64
N LEU A 1183 9.75 -15.44 7.23
CA LEU A 1183 10.61 -14.27 7.49
C LEU A 1183 10.02 -13.27 8.50
N GLY A 1184 8.72 -13.35 8.81
CA GLY A 1184 8.06 -12.49 9.80
C GLY A 1184 7.53 -11.16 9.25
N PRO A 1185 7.29 -10.16 10.11
CA PRO A 1185 7.63 -10.12 11.55
C PRO A 1185 6.79 -11.11 12.38
N HIS A 1186 7.42 -11.88 13.28
CA HIS A 1186 6.74 -12.92 14.06
C HIS A 1186 6.30 -12.48 15.46
N HIS A 1187 6.86 -11.38 15.96
CA HIS A 1187 6.71 -10.91 17.33
C HIS A 1187 5.98 -9.57 17.37
N GLY A 1188 5.36 -9.24 18.50
CA GLY A 1188 4.63 -7.98 18.67
C GLY A 1188 3.22 -7.95 18.08
N ASN A 1189 2.72 -9.08 17.58
CA ASN A 1189 1.41 -9.22 16.94
C ASN A 1189 1.15 -8.16 15.84
N PRO A 1190 2.01 -8.11 14.81
CA PRO A 1190 1.92 -7.10 13.77
C PRO A 1190 0.63 -7.30 12.95
N GLY A 1191 -0.02 -6.19 12.59
CA GLY A 1191 -1.10 -6.21 11.62
C GLY A 1191 -0.62 -6.77 10.27
N LEU A 1192 -1.51 -7.42 9.53
CA LEU A 1192 -1.23 -7.78 8.14
C LEU A 1192 -1.40 -6.55 7.23
N GLY A 1193 -0.72 -6.58 6.09
CA GLY A 1193 -0.74 -5.51 5.09
C GLY A 1193 0.16 -4.32 5.39
N SER A 1194 0.95 -4.34 6.48
CA SER A 1194 2.00 -3.35 6.72
C SER A 1194 3.19 -3.91 7.52
N ALA A 1195 4.42 -3.59 7.09
CA ALA A 1195 5.66 -3.95 7.77
C ALA A 1195 6.81 -2.99 7.43
N TRP A 1196 7.55 -2.54 8.44
CA TRP A 1196 8.74 -1.69 8.32
C TRP A 1196 9.93 -2.27 9.10
N PRO A 1197 11.18 -1.85 8.82
CA PRO A 1197 12.39 -2.42 9.44
C PRO A 1197 12.30 -2.53 10.97
N GLY A 1198 11.81 -1.48 11.63
CA GLY A 1198 11.64 -1.42 13.08
C GLY A 1198 10.83 -2.58 13.69
N MET A 1199 9.87 -3.16 12.97
CA MET A 1199 9.09 -4.31 13.44
C MET A 1199 9.92 -5.59 13.59
N PHE A 1200 11.05 -5.69 12.90
CA PHE A 1200 11.95 -6.85 12.97
C PHE A 1200 13.09 -6.64 13.97
N HIS A 1201 13.19 -5.47 14.60
CA HIS A 1201 14.28 -5.14 15.52
C HIS A 1201 13.99 -5.60 16.96
N GLN A 1202 12.77 -6.05 17.26
CA GLN A 1202 12.35 -6.39 18.61
C GLN A 1202 11.70 -7.78 18.67
N GLY A 1203 12.03 -8.51 19.74
CA GLY A 1203 11.39 -9.76 20.13
C GLY A 1203 11.26 -9.82 21.65
N PRO A 1204 10.42 -10.71 22.20
CA PRO A 1204 10.33 -10.97 23.64
C PRO A 1204 11.70 -11.18 24.29
N ASN A 1205 11.93 -10.55 25.45
CA ASN A 1205 13.17 -10.66 26.20
C ASN A 1205 12.85 -10.86 27.70
N PRO A 1206 13.34 -11.93 28.35
CA PRO A 1206 14.08 -13.07 27.76
C PRO A 1206 13.19 -13.89 26.80
N GLY A 1207 13.78 -14.65 25.87
CA GLY A 1207 13.06 -15.51 24.93
C GLY A 1207 13.91 -16.69 24.44
N PRO A 1208 13.46 -17.61 23.57
CA PRO A 1208 12.23 -17.58 22.79
C PRO A 1208 10.95 -17.54 23.63
N PRO A 1209 9.89 -16.88 23.15
CA PRO A 1209 8.56 -17.04 23.73
C PRO A 1209 8.02 -18.47 23.47
N PRO A 1210 6.96 -18.91 24.17
CA PRO A 1210 6.24 -20.12 23.81
C PRO A 1210 5.84 -20.15 22.33
N GLY A 1211 5.95 -21.31 21.67
CA GLY A 1211 5.74 -21.42 20.22
C GLY A 1211 4.35 -20.99 19.76
N ASN A 1212 3.33 -21.07 20.62
CA ASN A 1212 1.98 -20.60 20.32
C ASN A 1212 1.83 -19.06 20.30
N ARG A 1213 2.87 -18.30 20.70
CA ARG A 1213 2.91 -16.83 20.68
C ARG A 1213 3.52 -16.24 19.41
N TYR A 1214 4.03 -17.06 18.49
CA TYR A 1214 4.49 -16.59 17.19
C TYR A 1214 3.29 -16.21 16.30
N HIS A 1215 3.37 -15.05 15.64
CA HIS A 1215 2.33 -14.55 14.74
C HIS A 1215 2.51 -15.13 13.32
N ASN A 1216 1.67 -16.11 12.97
CA ASN A 1216 1.70 -16.83 11.70
C ASN A 1216 0.31 -16.90 11.05
N VAL A 1217 0.31 -16.91 9.72
CA VAL A 1217 -0.87 -16.93 8.86
C VAL A 1217 -1.32 -18.37 8.56
N PRO A 1218 -2.63 -18.68 8.64
CA PRO A 1218 -3.16 -20.03 8.45
C PRO A 1218 -3.43 -20.36 6.96
N TYR A 1219 -2.38 -20.50 6.15
CA TYR A 1219 -2.53 -20.92 4.74
C TYR A 1219 -3.15 -22.33 4.59
N GLY A 1220 -3.87 -22.57 3.48
CA GLY A 1220 -4.37 -23.89 3.08
C GLY A 1220 -5.78 -23.92 2.48
N LEU A 1221 -6.24 -25.13 2.10
CA LEU A 1221 -7.65 -25.41 1.80
C LEU A 1221 -8.40 -25.79 3.08
N PHE A 1222 -9.58 -25.20 3.29
CA PHE A 1222 -10.47 -25.50 4.42
C PHE A 1222 -11.69 -26.31 4.02
N LYS A 1223 -11.92 -26.47 2.72
CA LYS A 1223 -12.89 -27.39 2.12
C LYS A 1223 -12.26 -28.06 0.90
N PRO A 1224 -12.71 -29.27 0.51
CA PRO A 1224 -12.32 -29.85 -0.77
C PRO A 1224 -12.64 -28.88 -1.92
N PHE A 1225 -11.80 -28.89 -2.95
CA PHE A 1225 -12.14 -28.16 -4.18
C PHE A 1225 -13.19 -28.94 -4.96
N GLU A 1226 -13.92 -28.22 -5.81
CA GLU A 1226 -15.08 -28.73 -6.54
C GLU A 1226 -14.85 -28.62 -8.04
N LEU A 1227 -15.41 -29.55 -8.81
CA LEU A 1227 -15.48 -29.47 -10.26
C LEU A 1227 -16.91 -29.11 -10.66
N LEU A 1228 -17.08 -28.00 -11.36
CA LEU A 1228 -18.36 -27.51 -11.86
C LEU A 1228 -18.47 -27.78 -13.36
N ASN A 1229 -19.68 -28.10 -13.83
CA ASN A 1229 -20.06 -28.12 -15.23
C ASN A 1229 -21.17 -27.09 -15.47
N PHE A 1230 -21.01 -26.25 -16.50
CA PHE A 1230 -21.92 -25.15 -16.85
C PHE A 1230 -22.72 -25.46 -18.12
#